data_AF-A0A6T1ASK1-F1
#
_entry.id   AF-A0A6T1ASK1-F1
#
_cell.length_a   1.000
_cell.length_b   1.000
_cell.length_c   1.000
_cell.angle_alpha   90.00
_cell.angle_beta   90.00
_cell.angle_gamma   90.00
#
_symmetry.space_group_name_H-M   'P 1'
#
loop_
_entity.id
_entity.type
_entity.pdbx_description
1 polymer ?
#
loop_
_entity_poly.entity_id
_entity_poly.type
_entity_poly.pdbx_seq_one_letter_code
_entity_poly.pdbx_strand_id
1 'polypeptide(L)'
;MVRQLLAALASACLVCRTGALDQGCAVTLFDGNNLDGTNATFVIGDYTKTQMVAGGFPDNSVSSLRVVGIRCMATIFDGEQLEPSSWNSNYPEGEYPLLQFQLRGGYDFQGSSLRVWRTSCAVTLFDGPNFETSSYYLSLTAATYTKADLASLSGTTNDDVVSSVRVAGPRCTAIVYEGPTFNANGWSVTLPEGDYTRAMFMARGGVDNATSSIKVQVSECVAGFFDGDNLEESGFHLSFLPGDYQDTAITAYGDGAGTGVASSLRVSGYGCTATAFQTGNLDAGGGWSATFPEGDFPLAGYTAGGAVDNQLNSIRVTYTPSVFALFTDRFSGENESNSIQTFFPASIGDQWTFDSSGLTLMAGDGAHHKAILRSVSFTLPPSTSITLETGAGGMGSPFVTTALRQGAVVERAGAADNFGFLGFGINDFITNTYVVSKRRATASTASEDVVFSTSDLALYANRKVSVDVIDAYTGSLGYLSLTSITIAVACQPITTTDNCQFDVTGCTAVPPGRACLVYCQGPYTGTASAASCPVGNTDPTTPLTWGGMPNCILPCPNPSTMPTGYTGSGDGLTAFCDTAGGYVGTAVKTCTMDSATCTRQVVLSGCTLPGSAVVSGDPITYYGDQRSEFKVPVGGRLTPLLEVPDMRVLASSVKGRGDEQWINCIVVTTPAGKEVVSVTIKEGLFDFNRSLLPLNAFETLHVRMDWLFSEPLTVMPPANEYYIHWHGLRVAFGRARGELTDAPRREMVLIVSKFANVYVASSSAREYYEQPFLAYQYAHLDLIVGDMRNRSSFAGLLPELWGITVPGKSRLALPQAGSGGRFLYE
;
A
#
# COMPACT_ATOMS: atom_id res chain seq x y z
N MET A 1 34.49 -0.19 9.41
CA MET A 1 34.66 1.23 9.04
C MET A 1 34.32 1.52 7.58
N VAL A 2 35.01 0.97 6.57
CA VAL A 2 34.69 1.24 5.14
C VAL A 2 33.26 0.81 4.74
N ARG A 3 32.71 -0.26 5.34
CA ARG A 3 31.30 -0.67 5.13
C ARG A 3 30.25 0.27 5.76
N GLN A 4 30.60 1.02 6.80
CA GLN A 4 29.69 2.01 7.41
C GLN A 4 29.74 3.34 6.64
N LEU A 5 30.87 3.67 6.01
CA LEU A 5 30.99 4.84 5.13
C LEU A 5 30.21 4.65 3.80
N LEU A 6 30.14 3.41 3.29
CA LEU A 6 29.35 3.07 2.09
C LEU A 6 27.83 3.04 2.35
N ALA A 7 27.39 2.73 3.56
CA ALA A 7 25.96 2.77 3.92
C ALA A 7 25.43 4.20 4.05
N ALA A 8 26.25 5.15 4.53
CA ALA A 8 25.88 6.57 4.61
C ALA A 8 25.81 7.24 3.23
N LEU A 9 26.64 6.82 2.26
CA LEU A 9 26.57 7.31 0.88
C LEU A 9 25.42 6.70 0.06
N ALA A 10 24.93 5.51 0.44
CA ALA A 10 23.74 4.90 -0.18
C ALA A 10 22.43 5.59 0.27
N SER A 11 22.36 6.14 1.48
CA SER A 11 21.19 6.89 1.97
C SER A 11 20.99 8.26 1.29
N ALA A 12 22.03 8.84 0.69
CA ALA A 12 21.93 10.14 -0.01
C ALA A 12 21.51 10.01 -1.48
N CYS A 13 21.41 8.79 -2.02
CA CYS A 13 21.07 8.53 -3.44
C CYS A 13 19.67 7.91 -3.63
N LEU A 14 18.89 7.79 -2.55
CA LEU A 14 17.61 7.08 -2.53
C LEU A 14 16.38 7.92 -2.98
N VAL A 15 16.59 9.11 -3.55
CA VAL A 15 15.50 9.98 -4.05
C VAL A 15 15.24 9.80 -5.56
N CYS A 16 16.02 8.98 -6.27
CA CYS A 16 15.89 8.84 -7.74
C CYS A 16 15.40 7.47 -8.26
N ARG A 17 14.94 6.54 -7.40
CA ARG A 17 14.42 5.23 -7.88
C ARG A 17 13.23 4.72 -7.08
N THR A 18 12.08 5.37 -7.23
CA THR A 18 10.77 4.70 -7.21
C THR A 18 9.95 5.26 -8.38
N GLY A 19 10.32 4.85 -9.59
CA GLY A 19 9.62 5.14 -10.82
C GLY A 19 8.49 4.13 -11.03
N ALA A 20 7.26 4.57 -10.74
CA ALA A 20 6.04 4.11 -11.41
C ALA A 20 5.00 5.26 -11.32
N LEU A 21 5.15 6.23 -12.23
CA LEU A 21 4.12 7.11 -12.78
C LEU A 21 2.97 7.57 -11.83
N ASP A 22 3.26 8.55 -10.98
CA ASP A 22 2.27 9.56 -10.58
C ASP A 22 2.48 10.89 -11.34
N GLN A 23 3.08 10.81 -12.54
CA GLN A 23 3.58 11.92 -13.39
C GLN A 23 2.50 12.83 -14.00
N GLY A 24 1.30 12.87 -13.41
CA GLY A 24 0.24 13.73 -13.91
C GLY A 24 0.38 15.17 -13.46
N CYS A 25 0.45 15.40 -12.14
CA CYS A 25 0.24 16.72 -11.54
C CYS A 25 1.56 17.37 -11.12
N ALA A 26 1.89 18.47 -11.79
CA ALA A 26 3.04 19.29 -11.49
C ALA A 26 2.74 20.78 -11.72
N VAL A 27 3.45 21.62 -10.99
CA VAL A 27 3.36 23.08 -11.08
C VAL A 27 4.75 23.61 -11.36
N THR A 28 4.91 24.35 -12.45
CA THR A 28 6.13 25.09 -12.75
C THR A 28 5.93 26.55 -12.34
N LEU A 29 6.74 27.06 -11.42
CA LEU A 29 6.79 28.47 -11.04
C LEU A 29 7.83 29.19 -11.90
N PHE A 30 7.58 30.47 -12.21
CA PHE A 30 8.45 31.33 -13.01
C PHE A 30 8.64 32.69 -12.31
N ASP A 31 9.87 33.23 -12.37
CA ASP A 31 10.19 34.60 -11.91
C ASP A 31 10.00 35.68 -12.99
N GLY A 32 9.71 35.25 -14.22
CA GLY A 32 9.31 36.12 -15.32
C GLY A 32 7.79 36.26 -15.45
N ASN A 33 7.36 37.29 -16.18
CA ASN A 33 5.95 37.67 -16.29
C ASN A 33 5.16 36.82 -17.28
N ASN A 34 5.81 36.13 -18.21
CA ASN A 34 5.17 35.44 -19.32
C ASN A 34 5.62 33.97 -19.41
N LEU A 35 5.69 33.30 -18.26
CA LEU A 35 6.18 31.92 -18.15
C LEU A 35 7.63 31.77 -18.63
N ASP A 36 8.44 32.78 -18.35
CA ASP A 36 9.85 32.91 -18.70
C ASP A 36 10.75 33.10 -17.47
N GLY A 37 12.06 33.20 -17.67
CA GLY A 37 13.03 33.37 -16.58
C GLY A 37 13.42 32.08 -15.84
N THR A 38 13.87 32.24 -14.60
CA THR A 38 14.18 31.13 -13.70
C THR A 38 12.90 30.38 -13.36
N ASN A 39 12.96 29.05 -13.41
CA ASN A 39 11.81 28.22 -13.09
C ASN A 39 12.19 27.01 -12.25
N ALA A 40 11.20 26.49 -11.53
CA ALA A 40 11.28 25.22 -10.82
C ALA A 40 9.94 24.51 -10.92
N THR A 41 9.98 23.18 -11.01
CA THR A 41 8.79 22.34 -11.11
C THR A 41 8.61 21.51 -9.85
N PHE A 42 7.43 21.60 -9.26
CA PHE A 42 7.01 20.91 -8.06
C PHE A 42 5.93 19.91 -8.41
N VAL A 43 6.03 18.68 -7.89
CA VAL A 43 4.98 17.65 -8.04
C VAL A 43 3.99 17.74 -6.88
N ILE A 44 3.02 16.83 -6.77
CA ILE A 44 2.12 16.78 -5.62
C ILE A 44 2.92 16.80 -4.30
N GLY A 45 2.59 17.75 -3.43
CA GLY A 45 3.26 17.94 -2.15
C GLY A 45 2.98 19.29 -1.52
N ASP A 46 3.34 19.37 -0.25
CA ASP A 46 3.30 20.57 0.58
C ASP A 46 4.73 21.10 0.69
N TYR A 47 4.98 22.29 0.13
CA TYR A 47 6.30 22.92 0.04
C TYR A 47 6.31 24.21 0.85
N THR A 48 6.77 24.11 2.10
CA THR A 48 7.14 25.29 2.91
C THR A 48 8.20 26.12 2.18
N LYS A 49 8.42 27.36 2.61
CA LYS A 49 9.47 28.23 2.05
C LYS A 49 10.82 27.54 1.92
N THR A 50 11.29 26.89 2.99
CA THR A 50 12.57 26.19 2.99
C THR A 50 12.60 25.07 1.94
N GLN A 51 11.51 24.35 1.75
CA GLN A 51 11.41 23.27 0.76
C GLN A 51 11.28 23.81 -0.67
N MET A 52 10.55 24.91 -0.88
CA MET A 52 10.42 25.59 -2.17
C MET A 52 11.78 26.13 -2.64
N VAL A 53 12.52 26.80 -1.74
CA VAL A 53 13.90 27.27 -1.99
C VAL A 53 14.86 26.10 -2.22
N ALA A 54 14.77 25.03 -1.43
CA ALA A 54 15.57 23.83 -1.65
C ALA A 54 15.23 23.14 -2.99
N GLY A 55 14.01 23.29 -3.48
CA GLY A 55 13.56 22.86 -4.81
C GLY A 55 14.08 23.74 -5.97
N GLY A 56 14.85 24.78 -5.67
CA GLY A 56 15.52 25.62 -6.66
C GLY A 56 14.74 26.87 -7.08
N PHE A 57 13.64 27.21 -6.40
CA PHE A 57 12.89 28.45 -6.68
C PHE A 57 13.12 29.49 -5.57
N PRO A 58 13.63 30.69 -5.89
CA PRO A 58 13.89 31.70 -4.86
C PRO A 58 12.61 32.15 -4.12
N ASP A 59 12.75 32.44 -2.84
CA ASP A 59 11.67 32.99 -2.02
C ASP A 59 11.17 34.33 -2.59
N ASN A 60 9.88 34.63 -2.45
CA ASN A 60 9.27 35.88 -2.92
C ASN A 60 9.59 36.20 -4.39
N SER A 61 9.65 35.18 -5.24
CA SER A 61 10.04 35.35 -6.65
C SER A 61 9.02 34.82 -7.65
N VAL A 62 7.80 34.48 -7.22
CA VAL A 62 6.76 33.98 -8.13
C VAL A 62 6.09 35.14 -8.86
N SER A 63 6.19 35.16 -10.18
CA SER A 63 5.56 36.17 -11.05
C SER A 63 4.56 35.54 -12.04
N SER A 64 4.80 34.30 -12.46
CA SER A 64 3.85 33.52 -13.24
C SER A 64 3.98 32.02 -12.93
N LEU A 65 2.98 31.23 -13.30
CA LEU A 65 3.02 29.77 -13.09
C LEU A 65 2.27 28.99 -14.15
N ARG A 66 2.64 27.73 -14.33
CA ARG A 66 1.95 26.75 -15.16
C ARG A 66 1.62 25.52 -14.35
N VAL A 67 0.34 25.18 -14.27
CA VAL A 67 -0.16 23.96 -13.62
C VAL A 67 -0.47 22.94 -14.71
N VAL A 68 0.22 21.80 -14.70
CA VAL A 68 0.05 20.72 -15.67
C VAL A 68 -0.45 19.49 -14.95
N GLY A 69 -1.47 18.84 -15.50
CA GLY A 69 -1.93 17.57 -15.00
C GLY A 69 -3.39 17.53 -14.65
N ILE A 70 -4.02 16.42 -14.99
CA ILE A 70 -5.42 16.15 -14.68
C ILE A 70 -5.64 16.29 -13.17
N ARG A 71 -6.51 17.25 -12.81
CA ARG A 71 -6.92 17.61 -11.44
C ARG A 71 -5.84 18.34 -10.65
N CYS A 72 -4.77 18.78 -11.29
CA CYS A 72 -3.71 19.47 -10.60
C CYS A 72 -4.16 20.87 -10.18
N MET A 73 -3.92 21.20 -8.92
CA MET A 73 -4.15 22.52 -8.38
C MET A 73 -2.89 22.96 -7.64
N ALA A 74 -2.51 24.21 -7.85
CA ALA A 74 -1.51 24.89 -7.05
C ALA A 74 -2.23 25.83 -6.08
N THR A 75 -1.84 25.85 -4.82
CA THR A 75 -2.15 26.94 -3.91
C THR A 75 -0.86 27.66 -3.57
N ILE A 76 -0.77 28.94 -3.91
CA ILE A 76 0.37 29.80 -3.55
C ILE A 76 -0.01 30.58 -2.31
N PHE A 77 0.90 30.61 -1.34
CA PHE A 77 0.79 31.36 -0.10
C PHE A 77 1.93 32.36 -0.01
N ASP A 78 1.66 33.52 0.60
CA ASP A 78 2.70 34.48 0.95
C ASP A 78 3.37 34.21 2.30
N GLY A 79 2.83 33.28 3.12
CA GLY A 79 3.46 32.81 4.35
C GLY A 79 4.44 31.66 4.15
N GLU A 80 5.19 31.32 5.19
CA GLU A 80 6.33 30.39 5.10
C GLU A 80 5.95 28.91 5.33
N GLN A 81 4.90 28.63 6.10
CA GLN A 81 4.48 27.27 6.52
C GLN A 81 3.11 26.84 5.94
N LEU A 82 2.76 27.32 4.74
CA LEU A 82 1.48 27.06 4.05
C LEU A 82 0.25 27.72 4.72
N GLU A 83 0.50 28.76 5.52
CA GLU A 83 -0.49 29.73 5.97
C GLU A 83 -0.45 30.99 5.11
N PRO A 84 -1.59 31.65 4.88
CA PRO A 84 -1.58 33.03 4.38
C PRO A 84 -1.09 33.95 5.51
N SER A 85 -0.01 34.70 5.27
CA SER A 85 0.36 35.84 6.10
C SER A 85 -0.52 37.05 5.78
N SER A 86 -0.88 37.23 4.51
CA SER A 86 -1.89 38.20 4.05
C SER A 86 -2.76 37.69 2.90
N TRP A 87 -2.28 36.77 2.07
CA TRP A 87 -3.06 36.19 0.97
C TRP A 87 -2.67 34.73 0.63
N ASN A 88 -3.62 34.03 0.01
CA ASN A 88 -3.34 32.82 -0.77
C ASN A 88 -4.24 32.78 -2.00
N SER A 89 -3.84 32.02 -3.02
CA SER A 89 -4.65 31.85 -4.23
C SER A 89 -4.52 30.45 -4.82
N ASN A 90 -5.62 29.96 -5.40
CA ASN A 90 -5.74 28.65 -6.03
C ASN A 90 -5.70 28.76 -7.56
N TYR A 91 -4.84 27.96 -8.17
CA TYR A 91 -4.60 27.88 -9.60
C TYR A 91 -4.89 26.45 -10.08
N PRO A 92 -6.03 26.20 -10.75
CA PRO A 92 -6.29 24.91 -11.38
C PRO A 92 -5.34 24.68 -12.57
N GLU A 93 -5.49 23.56 -13.29
CA GLU A 93 -4.73 23.27 -14.51
C GLU A 93 -4.84 24.41 -15.53
N GLY A 94 -3.69 24.90 -16.01
CA GLY A 94 -3.62 26.05 -16.91
C GLY A 94 -2.30 26.81 -16.87
N GLU A 95 -2.23 27.83 -17.72
CA GLU A 95 -1.10 28.77 -17.83
C GLU A 95 -1.51 30.13 -17.28
N TYR A 96 -0.74 30.65 -16.33
CA TYR A 96 -1.04 31.90 -15.63
C TYR A 96 0.14 32.88 -15.76
N PRO A 97 0.28 33.58 -16.91
CA PRO A 97 1.12 34.77 -17.01
C PRO A 97 0.75 35.79 -15.92
N LEU A 98 1.64 36.75 -15.62
CA LEU A 98 1.51 37.67 -14.49
C LEU A 98 0.12 38.30 -14.36
N LEU A 99 -0.46 38.76 -15.46
CA LEU A 99 -1.81 39.36 -15.44
C LEU A 99 -2.87 38.36 -14.96
N GLN A 100 -2.84 37.11 -15.44
CA GLN A 100 -3.77 36.06 -15.01
C GLN A 100 -3.46 35.58 -13.59
N PHE A 101 -2.18 35.53 -13.22
CA PHE A 101 -1.74 35.21 -11.86
C PHE A 101 -2.29 36.23 -10.84
N GLN A 102 -2.23 37.53 -11.18
CA GLN A 102 -2.74 38.63 -10.37
C GLN A 102 -4.27 38.72 -10.35
N LEU A 103 -4.93 38.48 -11.49
CA LEU A 103 -6.40 38.43 -11.55
C LEU A 103 -7.00 37.34 -10.66
N ARG A 104 -6.23 36.28 -10.36
CA ARG A 104 -6.60 35.22 -9.41
C ARG A 104 -6.31 35.57 -7.95
N GLY A 105 -5.78 36.76 -7.66
CA GLY A 105 -5.40 37.20 -6.30
C GLY A 105 -3.94 36.93 -5.94
N GLY A 106 -3.10 36.53 -6.90
CA GLY A 106 -1.66 36.46 -6.72
C GLY A 106 -1.02 37.84 -6.67
N TYR A 107 0.07 37.99 -5.93
CA TYR A 107 0.87 39.21 -5.94
C TYR A 107 2.28 38.91 -6.45
N ASP A 108 2.72 39.77 -7.37
CA ASP A 108 4.04 39.65 -8.01
C ASP A 108 5.15 39.67 -6.96
N PHE A 109 6.10 38.75 -7.06
CA PHE A 109 7.24 38.62 -6.13
C PHE A 109 6.85 38.45 -4.65
N GLN A 110 5.76 37.74 -4.36
CA GLN A 110 5.31 37.53 -2.96
C GLN A 110 5.00 36.07 -2.58
N GLY A 111 5.00 35.14 -3.53
CA GLY A 111 4.82 33.71 -3.21
C GLY A 111 5.99 33.16 -2.41
N SER A 112 5.73 32.67 -1.19
CA SER A 112 6.73 32.16 -0.25
C SER A 112 6.56 30.65 0.04
N SER A 113 5.37 30.08 -0.14
CA SER A 113 5.18 28.62 -0.06
C SER A 113 4.12 28.14 -1.05
N LEU A 114 4.14 26.84 -1.35
CA LEU A 114 3.34 26.21 -2.39
C LEU A 114 2.74 24.90 -1.89
N ARG A 115 1.46 24.69 -2.15
CA ARG A 115 0.82 23.37 -2.09
C ARG A 115 0.45 22.94 -3.49
N VAL A 116 0.95 21.79 -3.93
CA VAL A 116 0.53 21.12 -5.17
C VAL A 116 -0.30 19.93 -4.79
N TRP A 117 -1.53 19.85 -5.28
CA TRP A 117 -2.45 18.81 -4.88
C TRP A 117 -3.39 18.46 -6.02
N ARG A 118 -4.07 17.32 -5.88
CA ARG A 118 -5.16 16.95 -6.80
C ARG A 118 -6.50 17.29 -6.17
N THR A 119 -7.32 18.05 -6.88
CA THR A 119 -8.70 18.23 -6.45
C THR A 119 -9.44 16.90 -6.62
N SER A 120 -10.24 16.51 -5.63
CA SER A 120 -11.11 15.34 -5.73
C SER A 120 -12.33 15.64 -6.60
N CYS A 121 -12.81 16.89 -6.59
CA CYS A 121 -13.89 17.40 -7.44
C CYS A 121 -13.83 18.92 -7.52
N ALA A 122 -13.77 19.45 -8.74
CA ALA A 122 -13.80 20.87 -9.05
C ALA A 122 -14.73 21.12 -10.25
N VAL A 123 -15.42 22.25 -10.23
CA VAL A 123 -16.29 22.67 -11.33
C VAL A 123 -15.88 24.06 -11.76
N THR A 124 -15.63 24.28 -13.05
CA THR A 124 -15.35 25.60 -13.61
C THR A 124 -16.53 26.05 -14.45
N LEU A 125 -17.05 27.23 -14.13
CA LEU A 125 -18.12 27.93 -14.85
C LEU A 125 -17.49 28.97 -15.76
N PHE A 126 -18.00 29.13 -16.97
CA PHE A 126 -17.51 30.09 -17.97
C PHE A 126 -18.66 30.89 -18.56
N ASP A 127 -18.40 32.16 -18.90
CA ASP A 127 -19.37 33.02 -19.60
C ASP A 127 -19.40 32.84 -21.11
N GLY A 128 -18.33 32.30 -21.69
CA GLY A 128 -18.29 31.95 -23.10
C GLY A 128 -18.94 30.60 -23.42
N PRO A 129 -19.42 30.39 -24.66
CA PRO A 129 -20.07 29.16 -25.08
C PRO A 129 -19.13 27.95 -25.21
N ASN A 130 -17.83 28.16 -25.37
CA ASN A 130 -16.83 27.10 -25.54
C ASN A 130 -15.63 27.27 -24.59
N PHE A 131 -15.91 27.53 -23.31
CA PHE A 131 -14.89 27.76 -22.28
C PHE A 131 -13.99 28.99 -22.54
N GLU A 132 -14.46 29.90 -23.40
CA GLU A 132 -13.83 31.19 -23.66
C GLU A 132 -14.02 32.07 -22.41
N THR A 133 -12.98 32.80 -22.03
CA THR A 133 -12.98 33.66 -20.83
C THR A 133 -13.06 35.14 -21.23
N SER A 134 -14.09 35.54 -21.97
CA SER A 134 -14.17 36.94 -22.45
C SER A 134 -14.33 37.95 -21.31
N SER A 135 -14.92 37.56 -20.18
CA SER A 135 -15.00 38.41 -18.98
C SER A 135 -15.14 37.66 -17.64
N TYR A 136 -15.55 36.38 -17.63
CA TYR A 136 -15.90 35.68 -16.39
C TYR A 136 -15.56 34.18 -16.46
N TYR A 137 -14.87 33.69 -15.43
CA TYR A 137 -14.86 32.27 -15.09
C TYR A 137 -14.82 32.12 -13.57
N LEU A 138 -15.40 31.03 -13.06
CA LEU A 138 -15.43 30.74 -11.63
C LEU A 138 -15.11 29.27 -11.38
N SER A 139 -14.08 28.99 -10.58
CA SER A 139 -13.72 27.62 -10.19
C SER A 139 -14.20 27.32 -8.79
N LEU A 140 -15.00 26.28 -8.67
CA LEU A 140 -15.67 25.82 -7.46
C LEU A 140 -15.09 24.47 -7.05
N THR A 141 -15.03 24.19 -5.76
CA THR A 141 -14.63 22.90 -5.19
C THR A 141 -15.87 22.17 -4.68
N ALA A 142 -15.76 20.90 -4.25
CA ALA A 142 -16.88 20.19 -3.64
C ALA A 142 -17.49 20.96 -2.45
N ALA A 143 -18.66 21.56 -2.67
CA ALA A 143 -19.48 22.29 -1.73
C ALA A 143 -20.81 22.66 -2.39
N THR A 144 -21.68 23.32 -1.63
CA THR A 144 -22.96 23.84 -2.09
C THR A 144 -22.86 25.36 -2.16
N TYR A 145 -23.14 25.97 -3.32
CA TYR A 145 -22.99 27.40 -3.57
C TYR A 145 -24.33 28.00 -3.98
N THR A 146 -24.89 28.85 -3.12
CA THR A 146 -26.09 29.63 -3.39
C THR A 146 -25.79 30.79 -4.35
N LYS A 147 -26.84 31.48 -4.81
CA LYS A 147 -26.71 32.73 -5.58
C LYS A 147 -25.80 33.76 -4.90
N ALA A 148 -25.96 33.91 -3.58
CA ALA A 148 -25.15 34.84 -2.80
C ALA A 148 -23.68 34.41 -2.77
N ASP A 149 -23.40 33.12 -2.64
CA ASP A 149 -22.04 32.58 -2.65
C ASP A 149 -21.37 32.83 -4.01
N LEU A 150 -22.05 32.51 -5.11
CA LEU A 150 -21.54 32.72 -6.47
C LEU A 150 -21.25 34.20 -6.77
N ALA A 151 -22.15 35.10 -6.35
CA ALA A 151 -21.93 36.55 -6.48
C ALA A 151 -20.73 37.03 -5.66
N SER A 152 -20.55 36.50 -4.44
CA SER A 152 -19.42 36.85 -3.57
C SER A 152 -18.08 36.37 -4.12
N LEU A 153 -18.05 35.16 -4.70
CA LEU A 153 -16.83 34.53 -5.20
C LEU A 153 -16.39 35.07 -6.56
N SER A 154 -17.35 35.50 -7.40
CA SER A 154 -17.05 36.03 -8.73
C SER A 154 -16.78 37.53 -8.77
N GLY A 155 -17.19 38.29 -7.76
CA GLY A 155 -17.11 39.75 -7.75
C GLY A 155 -18.05 40.43 -8.77
N THR A 156 -18.88 39.67 -9.48
CA THR A 156 -19.88 40.19 -10.43
C THR A 156 -21.27 40.06 -9.83
N THR A 157 -22.10 41.08 -10.00
CA THR A 157 -23.50 41.08 -9.54
C THR A 157 -24.43 40.25 -10.43
N ASN A 158 -23.94 39.75 -11.56
CA ASN A 158 -24.73 38.98 -12.52
C ASN A 158 -24.34 37.51 -12.41
N ASP A 159 -25.09 36.75 -11.61
CA ASP A 159 -24.93 35.31 -11.43
C ASP A 159 -25.48 34.50 -12.63
N ASP A 160 -26.31 35.12 -13.45
CA ASP A 160 -26.90 34.56 -14.66
C ASP A 160 -25.97 34.67 -15.88
N VAL A 161 -24.69 34.28 -15.75
CA VAL A 161 -23.68 34.42 -16.83
C VAL A 161 -23.07 33.09 -17.25
N VAL A 162 -23.53 31.96 -16.73
CA VAL A 162 -22.93 30.66 -17.07
C VAL A 162 -23.42 30.18 -18.44
N SER A 163 -22.50 30.12 -19.40
CA SER A 163 -22.75 29.59 -20.75
C SER A 163 -22.09 28.24 -20.98
N SER A 164 -21.00 27.90 -20.29
CA SER A 164 -20.40 26.55 -20.36
C SER A 164 -19.82 26.11 -19.02
N VAL A 165 -19.73 24.80 -18.81
CA VAL A 165 -19.36 24.19 -17.53
C VAL A 165 -18.32 23.08 -17.76
N ARG A 166 -17.26 23.06 -16.95
CA ARG A 166 -16.30 21.96 -16.86
C ARG A 166 -16.41 21.31 -15.49
N VAL A 167 -16.70 20.02 -15.43
CA VAL A 167 -16.74 19.24 -14.20
C VAL A 167 -15.54 18.31 -14.19
N ALA A 168 -14.59 18.53 -13.27
CA ALA A 168 -13.31 17.84 -13.23
C ALA A 168 -13.09 17.14 -11.89
N GLY A 169 -12.68 15.88 -11.93
CA GLY A 169 -12.38 15.08 -10.73
C GLY A 169 -13.10 13.74 -10.75
N PRO A 170 -12.46 12.66 -10.26
CA PRO A 170 -13.10 11.36 -10.17
C PRO A 170 -14.29 11.52 -9.25
N ARG A 171 -15.45 11.00 -9.68
CA ARG A 171 -16.70 11.17 -8.94
C ARG A 171 -17.15 12.63 -8.89
N CYS A 172 -16.66 13.56 -9.68
CA CYS A 172 -17.16 14.93 -9.61
C CYS A 172 -18.50 15.04 -10.34
N THR A 173 -19.50 15.56 -9.66
CA THR A 173 -20.82 15.87 -10.23
C THR A 173 -21.21 17.28 -9.85
N ALA A 174 -21.64 18.05 -10.84
CA ALA A 174 -22.23 19.36 -10.64
C ALA A 174 -23.74 19.27 -10.84
N ILE A 175 -24.53 19.74 -9.88
CA ILE A 175 -25.96 19.96 -10.08
C ILE A 175 -26.18 21.46 -10.15
N VAL A 176 -26.53 21.94 -11.33
CA VAL A 176 -26.73 23.36 -11.63
C VAL A 176 -28.22 23.68 -11.55
N TYR A 177 -28.59 24.79 -10.92
CA TYR A 177 -29.98 25.17 -10.67
C TYR A 177 -30.28 26.60 -11.15
N GLU A 178 -31.50 26.80 -11.64
CA GLU A 178 -32.07 28.12 -11.93
C GLU A 178 -32.36 28.93 -10.68
N GLY A 179 -32.70 28.27 -9.57
CA GLY A 179 -33.10 28.92 -8.33
C GLY A 179 -31.92 29.40 -7.48
N PRO A 180 -32.13 30.37 -6.57
CA PRO A 180 -31.06 30.93 -5.73
C PRO A 180 -30.61 30.01 -4.58
N THR A 181 -31.46 29.07 -4.17
CA THR A 181 -31.27 28.19 -3.00
C THR A 181 -31.65 26.74 -3.30
N PHE A 182 -31.28 26.23 -4.48
CA PHE A 182 -31.54 24.84 -4.89
C PHE A 182 -33.02 24.44 -4.84
N ASN A 183 -33.93 25.39 -5.02
CA ASN A 183 -35.36 25.15 -4.89
C ASN A 183 -35.90 24.38 -6.12
N ALA A 184 -36.96 23.60 -5.92
CA ALA A 184 -37.55 22.76 -6.97
C ALA A 184 -38.41 23.54 -7.98
N ASN A 185 -38.54 24.86 -7.84
CA ASN A 185 -39.46 25.69 -8.61
C ASN A 185 -38.85 26.25 -9.92
N GLY A 186 -37.79 25.61 -10.42
CA GLY A 186 -37.08 25.96 -11.66
C GLY A 186 -36.36 24.74 -12.22
N TRP A 187 -35.61 24.91 -13.30
CA TRP A 187 -34.84 23.81 -13.87
C TRP A 187 -33.62 23.46 -13.00
N SER A 188 -33.21 22.19 -13.08
CA SER A 188 -31.90 21.75 -12.62
C SER A 188 -31.31 20.75 -13.59
N VAL A 189 -29.98 20.74 -13.72
CA VAL A 189 -29.26 19.80 -14.57
C VAL A 189 -28.10 19.18 -13.80
N THR A 190 -28.00 17.86 -13.89
CA THR A 190 -26.89 17.10 -13.32
C THR A 190 -25.84 16.84 -14.40
N LEU A 191 -24.63 17.32 -14.15
CA LEU A 191 -23.48 17.25 -15.03
C LEU A 191 -22.42 16.36 -14.36
N PRO A 192 -22.25 15.09 -14.79
CA PRO A 192 -21.13 14.27 -14.35
C PRO A 192 -19.79 14.84 -14.85
N GLU A 193 -18.67 14.24 -14.46
CA GLU A 193 -17.34 14.64 -14.94
C GLU A 193 -17.28 14.77 -16.48
N GLY A 194 -16.93 15.96 -16.98
CA GLY A 194 -16.90 16.26 -18.41
C GLY A 194 -16.86 17.75 -18.73
N ASP A 195 -16.67 18.03 -20.01
CA ASP A 195 -16.66 19.37 -20.60
C ASP A 195 -17.99 19.62 -21.33
N TYR A 196 -18.77 20.59 -20.84
CA TYR A 196 -20.09 20.92 -21.37
C TYR A 196 -20.05 22.31 -22.01
N THR A 197 -19.90 22.35 -23.33
CA THR A 197 -20.13 23.58 -24.10
C THR A 197 -21.58 24.04 -23.92
N ARG A 198 -21.90 25.28 -24.29
CA ARG A 198 -23.27 25.80 -24.21
C ARG A 198 -24.31 24.87 -24.82
N ALA A 199 -24.02 24.36 -26.01
CA ALA A 199 -24.92 23.43 -26.69
C ALA A 199 -25.14 22.14 -25.88
N MET A 200 -24.10 21.59 -25.26
CA MET A 200 -24.18 20.38 -24.43
C MET A 200 -24.89 20.64 -23.10
N PHE A 201 -24.61 21.78 -22.46
CA PHE A 201 -25.27 22.20 -21.23
C PHE A 201 -26.78 22.37 -21.44
N MET A 202 -27.17 23.06 -22.51
CA MET A 202 -28.57 23.23 -22.88
C MET A 202 -29.25 21.92 -23.29
N ALA A 203 -28.54 21.05 -24.03
CA ALA A 203 -29.07 19.74 -24.41
C ALA A 203 -29.36 18.83 -23.20
N ARG A 204 -28.74 19.10 -22.04
CA ARG A 204 -29.00 18.40 -20.78
C ARG A 204 -30.12 19.05 -19.95
N GLY A 205 -30.77 20.10 -20.46
CA GLY A 205 -31.86 20.81 -19.79
C GLY A 205 -31.41 22.07 -19.03
N GLY A 206 -30.14 22.45 -19.10
CA GLY A 206 -29.69 23.75 -18.60
C GLY A 206 -30.21 24.90 -19.47
N VAL A 207 -30.27 26.11 -18.91
CA VAL A 207 -30.58 27.33 -19.66
C VAL A 207 -29.38 28.26 -19.64
N ASP A 208 -28.93 28.66 -20.83
CA ASP A 208 -27.82 29.59 -21.03
C ASP A 208 -28.06 30.87 -20.24
N ASN A 209 -27.04 31.33 -19.49
CA ASN A 209 -27.13 32.58 -18.73
C ASN A 209 -28.32 32.62 -17.74
N ALA A 210 -28.57 31.52 -17.01
CA ALA A 210 -29.64 31.45 -16.01
C ALA A 210 -29.26 30.58 -14.79
N THR A 211 -27.96 30.40 -14.52
CA THR A 211 -27.48 29.60 -13.39
C THR A 211 -27.43 30.44 -12.12
N SER A 212 -28.33 30.24 -11.18
CA SER A 212 -28.31 30.99 -9.91
C SER A 212 -27.73 30.21 -8.73
N SER A 213 -27.63 28.88 -8.77
CA SER A 213 -26.95 28.12 -7.72
C SER A 213 -26.41 26.78 -8.23
N ILE A 214 -25.45 26.20 -7.50
CA ILE A 214 -24.80 24.95 -7.90
C ILE A 214 -24.36 24.12 -6.70
N LYS A 215 -24.57 22.81 -6.79
CA LYS A 215 -23.99 21.81 -5.89
C LYS A 215 -22.84 21.13 -6.61
N VAL A 216 -21.65 21.24 -6.06
CA VAL A 216 -20.47 20.50 -6.52
C VAL A 216 -20.24 19.40 -5.51
N GLN A 217 -20.38 18.15 -5.93
CA GLN A 217 -20.27 17.02 -5.03
C GLN A 217 -19.41 15.93 -5.63
N VAL A 218 -18.73 15.22 -4.75
CA VAL A 218 -18.12 13.94 -5.09
C VAL A 218 -19.27 12.93 -5.09
N SER A 219 -19.77 12.50 -6.26
CA SER A 219 -20.62 11.33 -6.45
C SER A 219 -19.91 10.08 -5.98
N GLU A 220 -19.95 9.87 -4.67
CA GLU A 220 -19.54 8.60 -4.10
C GLU A 220 -20.32 7.49 -4.82
N CYS A 221 -19.61 6.44 -5.26
CA CYS A 221 -20.26 5.26 -5.80
C CYS A 221 -21.09 4.68 -4.67
N VAL A 222 -22.40 4.87 -4.77
CA VAL A 222 -23.35 4.56 -3.71
C VAL A 222 -24.41 3.64 -4.30
N ALA A 223 -24.58 2.48 -3.70
CA ALA A 223 -25.76 1.67 -3.92
C ALA A 223 -26.75 1.96 -2.78
N GLY A 224 -27.91 2.50 -3.09
CA GLY A 224 -29.03 2.69 -2.17
C GLY A 224 -30.09 1.64 -2.44
N PHE A 225 -30.54 0.89 -1.43
CA PHE A 225 -31.72 0.03 -1.59
C PHE A 225 -32.90 0.56 -0.79
N PHE A 226 -34.11 0.24 -1.25
CA PHE A 226 -35.36 0.73 -0.70
C PHE A 226 -36.33 -0.44 -0.50
N ASP A 227 -37.12 -0.35 0.56
CA ASP A 227 -38.23 -1.28 0.84
C ASP A 227 -39.43 -1.05 -0.09
N GLY A 228 -39.59 0.18 -0.61
CA GLY A 228 -40.64 0.49 -1.58
C GLY A 228 -40.34 0.04 -3.01
N ASP A 229 -41.39 -0.19 -3.80
CA ASP A 229 -41.28 -0.67 -5.19
C ASP A 229 -40.70 0.38 -6.16
N ASN A 230 -40.79 1.67 -5.82
CA ASN A 230 -40.46 2.79 -6.72
C ASN A 230 -39.41 3.76 -6.17
N LEU A 231 -38.39 3.23 -5.48
CA LEU A 231 -37.30 4.05 -4.89
C LEU A 231 -37.84 5.11 -3.91
N GLU A 232 -38.87 4.75 -3.16
CA GLU A 232 -39.58 5.65 -2.26
C GLU A 232 -38.75 5.94 -1.01
N GLU A 233 -38.34 7.20 -0.83
CA GLU A 233 -37.55 7.63 0.33
C GLU A 233 -38.36 7.69 1.65
N SER A 234 -39.68 7.54 1.59
CA SER A 234 -40.55 7.53 2.79
C SER A 234 -40.50 6.21 3.57
N GLY A 235 -39.91 5.16 3.00
CA GLY A 235 -39.68 3.87 3.64
C GLY A 235 -38.25 3.72 4.18
N PHE A 236 -37.86 2.49 4.50
CA PHE A 236 -36.48 2.18 4.87
C PHE A 236 -35.55 2.32 3.66
N HIS A 237 -34.42 3.01 3.84
CA HIS A 237 -33.39 3.16 2.82
C HIS A 237 -31.99 3.06 3.44
N LEU A 238 -31.11 2.27 2.83
CA LEU A 238 -29.70 2.17 3.19
C LEU A 238 -28.81 2.44 1.99
N SER A 239 -27.77 3.24 2.21
CA SER A 239 -26.72 3.55 1.23
C SER A 239 -25.41 2.86 1.59
N PHE A 240 -24.79 2.24 0.59
CA PHE A 240 -23.52 1.52 0.69
C PHE A 240 -22.50 2.18 -0.22
N LEU A 241 -21.34 2.52 0.35
CA LEU A 241 -20.16 2.96 -0.38
C LEU A 241 -19.47 1.77 -1.07
N PRO A 242 -18.40 1.94 -1.86
CA PRO A 242 -17.71 0.81 -2.45
C PRO A 242 -17.15 -0.12 -1.36
N GLY A 243 -17.46 -1.40 -1.44
CA GLY A 243 -17.11 -2.38 -0.44
C GLY A 243 -17.97 -3.64 -0.50
N ASP A 244 -17.60 -4.57 0.37
CA ASP A 244 -18.21 -5.88 0.54
C ASP A 244 -19.04 -5.88 1.84
N TYR A 245 -20.36 -5.92 1.73
CA TYR A 245 -21.28 -5.83 2.87
C TYR A 245 -22.03 -7.14 3.03
N GLN A 246 -21.58 -7.93 4.00
CA GLN A 246 -22.23 -9.18 4.39
C GLN A 246 -23.44 -8.92 5.31
N ASP A 247 -24.26 -9.96 5.53
CA ASP A 247 -25.52 -9.92 6.31
C ASP A 247 -25.37 -9.23 7.69
N THR A 248 -24.30 -9.53 8.40
CA THR A 248 -24.00 -8.90 9.70
C THR A 248 -23.70 -7.41 9.59
N ALA A 249 -23.09 -6.97 8.50
CA ALA A 249 -22.79 -5.56 8.25
C ALA A 249 -24.05 -4.79 7.82
N ILE A 250 -24.92 -5.39 7.00
CA ILE A 250 -26.20 -4.78 6.61
C ILE A 250 -27.12 -4.63 7.83
N THR A 251 -27.22 -5.68 8.65
CA THR A 251 -28.03 -5.67 9.88
C THR A 251 -27.52 -4.65 10.91
N ALA A 252 -26.20 -4.43 10.98
CA ALA A 252 -25.62 -3.42 11.87
C ALA A 252 -25.82 -1.97 11.37
N TYR A 253 -26.05 -1.78 10.07
CA TYR A 253 -26.27 -0.48 9.45
C TYR A 253 -27.72 -0.01 9.47
N GLY A 254 -28.67 -0.95 9.47
CA GLY A 254 -30.10 -0.64 9.61
C GLY A 254 -30.52 -0.51 11.06
N ASP A 255 -31.33 0.49 11.40
CA ASP A 255 -32.03 0.64 12.69
C ASP A 255 -33.08 -0.48 12.92
N GLY A 256 -32.70 -1.74 12.80
CA GLY A 256 -33.55 -2.92 13.02
C GLY A 256 -34.30 -3.45 11.80
N ALA A 257 -34.04 -2.95 10.60
CA ALA A 257 -34.52 -3.59 9.38
C ALA A 257 -33.74 -4.89 9.16
N GLY A 258 -34.43 -6.03 9.21
CA GLY A 258 -33.82 -7.33 8.93
C GLY A 258 -33.31 -7.39 7.49
N THR A 259 -32.42 -8.35 7.22
CA THR A 259 -32.05 -8.68 5.84
C THR A 259 -33.25 -9.25 5.08
N GLY A 260 -33.24 -9.09 3.74
CA GLY A 260 -34.36 -9.48 2.88
C GLY A 260 -35.51 -8.47 2.80
N VAL A 261 -35.24 -7.16 2.88
CA VAL A 261 -36.28 -6.11 2.75
C VAL A 261 -36.09 -5.18 1.54
N ALA A 262 -35.16 -5.49 0.65
CA ALA A 262 -34.92 -4.67 -0.53
C ALA A 262 -35.89 -5.05 -1.66
N SER A 263 -36.69 -4.10 -2.10
CA SER A 263 -37.63 -4.23 -3.22
C SER A 263 -37.18 -3.43 -4.44
N SER A 264 -36.38 -2.39 -4.24
CA SER A 264 -35.76 -1.62 -5.33
C SER A 264 -34.34 -1.14 -4.99
N LEU A 265 -33.58 -0.76 -6.02
CA LEU A 265 -32.17 -0.39 -5.92
C LEU A 265 -31.88 0.85 -6.78
N ARG A 266 -31.12 1.80 -6.24
CA ARG A 266 -30.49 2.91 -6.96
C ARG A 266 -28.99 2.74 -6.88
N VAL A 267 -28.31 2.68 -8.01
CA VAL A 267 -26.84 2.70 -8.08
C VAL A 267 -26.44 4.05 -8.64
N SER A 268 -25.76 4.86 -7.83
CA SER A 268 -25.37 6.23 -8.17
C SER A 268 -23.85 6.34 -8.21
N GLY A 269 -23.33 7.08 -9.19
CA GLY A 269 -21.91 7.33 -9.35
C GLY A 269 -21.35 6.62 -10.59
N TYR A 270 -20.62 7.38 -11.41
CA TYR A 270 -20.10 6.90 -12.68
C TYR A 270 -19.19 5.68 -12.52
N GLY A 271 -19.48 4.58 -13.21
CA GLY A 271 -18.71 3.32 -13.09
C GLY A 271 -18.98 2.56 -11.79
N CYS A 272 -20.02 2.93 -11.05
CA CYS A 272 -20.52 2.18 -9.92
C CYS A 272 -21.36 0.99 -10.41
N THR A 273 -21.09 -0.17 -9.84
CA THR A 273 -21.91 -1.37 -10.02
C THR A 273 -22.21 -1.94 -8.65
N ALA A 274 -23.41 -2.46 -8.49
CA ALA A 274 -23.83 -3.10 -7.25
C ALA A 274 -24.24 -4.53 -7.57
N THR A 275 -23.57 -5.51 -6.96
CA THR A 275 -23.96 -6.91 -7.04
C THR A 275 -24.70 -7.29 -5.77
N ALA A 276 -26.00 -7.55 -5.91
CA ALA A 276 -26.89 -8.06 -4.88
C ALA A 276 -26.78 -9.58 -4.78
N PHE A 277 -26.78 -10.12 -3.56
CA PHE A 277 -26.74 -11.56 -3.31
C PHE A 277 -27.83 -12.00 -2.34
N GLN A 278 -28.38 -13.18 -2.62
CA GLN A 278 -29.31 -13.86 -1.71
C GLN A 278 -28.64 -14.41 -0.45
N THR A 279 -27.34 -14.67 -0.48
CA THR A 279 -26.63 -15.30 0.64
C THR A 279 -26.02 -14.24 1.55
N GLY A 280 -25.94 -14.51 2.85
CA GLY A 280 -25.33 -13.58 3.80
C GLY A 280 -23.80 -13.48 3.70
N ASN A 281 -23.16 -14.51 3.15
CA ASN A 281 -21.75 -14.48 2.75
C ASN A 281 -21.64 -14.24 1.24
N LEU A 282 -20.85 -13.23 0.89
CA LEU A 282 -20.46 -12.98 -0.50
C LEU A 282 -19.76 -14.23 -1.06
N ASP A 283 -20.10 -14.60 -2.30
CA ASP A 283 -19.50 -15.71 -3.05
C ASP A 283 -19.70 -17.12 -2.45
N ALA A 284 -20.49 -17.27 -1.37
CA ALA A 284 -20.88 -18.57 -0.86
C ALA A 284 -21.95 -19.17 -1.78
N GLY A 285 -21.56 -20.03 -2.72
CA GLY A 285 -22.47 -20.64 -3.67
C GLY A 285 -23.73 -21.24 -3.02
N GLY A 286 -24.89 -21.10 -3.68
CA GLY A 286 -26.17 -21.65 -3.19
C GLY A 286 -27.39 -20.73 -3.27
N GLY A 287 -27.28 -19.53 -3.83
CA GLY A 287 -28.40 -18.59 -4.05
C GLY A 287 -28.24 -17.76 -5.32
N TRP A 288 -29.17 -16.85 -5.59
CA TRP A 288 -29.07 -15.93 -6.74
C TRP A 288 -28.09 -14.77 -6.46
N SER A 289 -27.54 -14.22 -7.53
CA SER A 289 -26.79 -12.96 -7.55
C SER A 289 -27.19 -12.14 -8.77
N ALA A 290 -27.32 -10.82 -8.62
CA ALA A 290 -27.70 -9.91 -9.69
C ALA A 290 -26.82 -8.64 -9.65
N THR A 291 -26.25 -8.26 -10.78
CA THR A 291 -25.38 -7.08 -10.89
C THR A 291 -26.11 -5.96 -11.60
N PHE A 292 -26.15 -4.79 -10.95
CA PHE A 292 -26.84 -3.60 -11.41
C PHE A 292 -25.80 -2.51 -11.76
N PRO A 293 -25.83 -1.96 -12.99
CA PRO A 293 -25.03 -0.79 -13.35
C PRO A 293 -25.56 0.48 -12.68
N GLU A 294 -24.89 1.62 -12.91
CA GLU A 294 -25.44 2.93 -12.53
C GLU A 294 -26.85 3.12 -13.12
N GLY A 295 -27.81 3.50 -12.27
CA GLY A 295 -29.20 3.66 -12.65
C GLY A 295 -30.20 3.46 -11.51
N ASP A 296 -31.46 3.68 -11.85
CA ASP A 296 -32.62 3.52 -10.97
C ASP A 296 -33.36 2.22 -11.35
N PHE A 297 -33.40 1.26 -10.44
CA PHE A 297 -34.02 -0.05 -10.62
C PHE A 297 -35.21 -0.17 -9.66
N PRO A 298 -36.40 0.34 -10.05
CA PRO A 298 -37.64 0.03 -9.32
C PRO A 298 -37.88 -1.49 -9.35
N LEU A 299 -38.83 -2.01 -8.57
CA LEU A 299 -39.08 -3.45 -8.38
C LEU A 299 -39.07 -4.25 -9.70
N ALA A 300 -39.73 -3.73 -10.74
CA ALA A 300 -39.73 -4.36 -12.06
C ALA A 300 -38.33 -4.46 -12.68
N GLY A 301 -37.51 -3.40 -12.59
CA GLY A 301 -36.12 -3.40 -13.07
C GLY A 301 -35.19 -4.21 -12.17
N TYR A 302 -35.41 -4.17 -10.85
CA TYR A 302 -34.67 -4.95 -9.87
C TYR A 302 -34.84 -6.46 -10.11
N THR A 303 -36.08 -6.91 -10.26
CA THR A 303 -36.40 -8.31 -10.54
C THR A 303 -36.02 -8.75 -11.96
N ALA A 304 -36.18 -7.88 -12.97
CA ALA A 304 -35.72 -8.15 -14.33
C ALA A 304 -34.19 -8.32 -14.41
N GLY A 305 -33.43 -7.65 -13.53
CA GLY A 305 -31.98 -7.83 -13.38
C GLY A 305 -31.58 -9.16 -12.72
N GLY A 306 -32.54 -9.99 -12.32
CA GLY A 306 -32.30 -11.31 -11.71
C GLY A 306 -32.30 -11.32 -10.18
N ALA A 307 -32.55 -10.18 -9.53
CA ALA A 307 -32.76 -10.17 -8.09
C ALA A 307 -34.14 -10.68 -7.73
N VAL A 308 -34.29 -11.18 -6.50
CA VAL A 308 -35.59 -11.58 -5.97
C VAL A 308 -35.99 -10.59 -4.90
N ASP A 309 -37.20 -10.05 -5.06
CA ASP A 309 -37.84 -9.14 -4.12
C ASP A 309 -37.75 -9.66 -2.68
N ASN A 310 -37.39 -8.78 -1.74
CA ASN A 310 -37.34 -9.10 -0.32
C ASN A 310 -36.42 -10.30 0.03
N GLN A 311 -35.30 -10.46 -0.69
CA GLN A 311 -34.33 -11.55 -0.43
C GLN A 311 -32.85 -11.12 -0.47
N LEU A 312 -32.55 -9.82 -0.48
CA LEU A 312 -31.17 -9.31 -0.40
C LEU A 312 -30.57 -9.54 0.99
N ASN A 313 -29.47 -10.30 1.06
CA ASN A 313 -28.76 -10.57 2.32
C ASN A 313 -27.31 -10.09 2.34
N SER A 314 -26.69 -9.88 1.17
CA SER A 314 -25.41 -9.19 1.07
C SER A 314 -25.32 -8.40 -0.23
N ILE A 315 -24.46 -7.38 -0.23
CA ILE A 315 -24.23 -6.53 -1.39
C ILE A 315 -22.74 -6.23 -1.54
N ARG A 316 -22.25 -6.32 -2.77
CA ARG A 316 -20.93 -5.86 -3.17
C ARG A 316 -21.10 -4.62 -4.03
N VAL A 317 -20.61 -3.49 -3.56
CA VAL A 317 -20.59 -2.26 -4.34
C VAL A 317 -19.18 -2.10 -4.89
N THR A 318 -19.04 -2.23 -6.19
CA THR A 318 -17.76 -2.05 -6.87
C THR A 318 -17.76 -0.75 -7.63
N TYR A 319 -16.70 0.02 -7.43
CA TYR A 319 -16.35 1.12 -8.32
C TYR A 319 -15.30 0.61 -9.30
N THR A 320 -15.73 0.27 -10.50
CA THR A 320 -14.81 0.02 -11.61
C THR A 320 -14.79 1.28 -12.47
N PRO A 321 -13.72 2.11 -12.41
CA PRO A 321 -13.57 3.26 -13.31
C PRO A 321 -13.51 2.85 -14.80
N SER A 322 -13.46 1.54 -15.07
CA SER A 322 -13.58 0.94 -16.37
C SER A 322 -15.04 0.58 -16.67
N VAL A 323 -15.63 1.26 -17.65
CA VAL A 323 -16.92 0.95 -18.34
C VAL A 323 -16.90 -0.44 -19.04
N PHE A 324 -15.92 -1.30 -18.72
CA PHE A 324 -15.55 -2.48 -19.49
C PHE A 324 -16.42 -3.72 -19.21
N ALA A 325 -17.07 -3.78 -18.05
CA ALA A 325 -17.78 -4.99 -17.61
C ALA A 325 -19.20 -5.18 -18.21
N LEU A 326 -19.70 -4.27 -19.05
CA LEU A 326 -21.13 -4.24 -19.45
C LEU A 326 -21.45 -4.45 -20.93
N PHE A 327 -20.47 -4.59 -21.84
CA PHE A 327 -20.76 -4.48 -23.28
C PHE A 327 -20.09 -5.58 -24.12
N THR A 328 -20.56 -6.83 -24.00
CA THR A 328 -19.94 -7.97 -24.71
C THR A 328 -20.88 -8.96 -25.37
N ASP A 329 -22.18 -8.69 -25.41
CA ASP A 329 -23.08 -9.58 -26.14
C ASP A 329 -23.11 -9.30 -27.64
N ARG A 330 -23.25 -10.38 -28.40
CA ARG A 330 -23.51 -10.34 -29.84
C ARG A 330 -24.94 -9.86 -30.03
N PHE A 331 -25.13 -8.61 -30.44
CA PHE A 331 -26.46 -8.00 -30.54
C PHE A 331 -27.18 -8.50 -31.79
N SER A 332 -27.94 -9.59 -31.66
CA SER A 332 -28.71 -10.16 -32.76
C SER A 332 -30.16 -10.40 -32.33
N GLY A 333 -30.97 -9.34 -32.29
CA GLY A 333 -32.41 -9.45 -32.07
C GLY A 333 -33.12 -8.14 -31.72
N GLU A 334 -34.43 -8.09 -31.98
CA GLU A 334 -35.31 -6.91 -31.79
C GLU A 334 -35.44 -6.43 -30.33
N ASN A 335 -35.03 -7.24 -29.34
CA ASN A 335 -35.13 -6.90 -27.91
C ASN A 335 -33.83 -6.33 -27.29
N GLU A 336 -32.73 -6.27 -28.04
CA GLU A 336 -31.39 -5.87 -27.54
C GLU A 336 -30.94 -4.47 -28.00
N SER A 337 -31.76 -3.75 -28.78
CA SER A 337 -31.47 -2.40 -29.27
C SER A 337 -31.17 -1.38 -28.17
N ASN A 338 -31.69 -1.59 -26.96
CA ASN A 338 -31.49 -0.72 -25.81
C ASN A 338 -30.02 -0.66 -25.32
N SER A 339 -29.20 -1.69 -25.57
CA SER A 339 -27.82 -1.76 -25.02
C SER A 339 -26.78 -1.03 -25.87
N ILE A 340 -26.86 -1.07 -27.21
CA ILE A 340 -26.03 -0.22 -28.07
C ILE A 340 -26.43 1.25 -27.88
N GLN A 341 -27.72 1.54 -27.70
CA GLN A 341 -28.20 2.89 -27.47
C GLN A 341 -27.66 3.50 -26.16
N THR A 342 -27.53 2.70 -25.09
CA THR A 342 -26.89 3.16 -23.84
C THR A 342 -25.39 3.35 -24.00
N PHE A 343 -24.73 2.52 -24.81
CA PHE A 343 -23.31 2.72 -25.12
C PHE A 343 -23.08 3.97 -25.99
N PHE A 344 -24.00 4.30 -26.89
CA PHE A 344 -23.95 5.45 -27.80
C PHE A 344 -25.05 6.49 -27.54
N PRO A 345 -24.99 7.23 -26.42
CA PRO A 345 -26.07 8.14 -26.03
C PRO A 345 -26.10 9.45 -26.83
N ALA A 346 -25.03 9.76 -27.57
CA ALA A 346 -24.87 11.06 -28.22
C ALA A 346 -24.81 10.92 -29.76
N SER A 347 -25.82 11.47 -30.42
CA SER A 347 -25.84 11.69 -31.87
C SER A 347 -25.52 13.15 -32.16
N ILE A 348 -24.58 13.40 -33.08
CA ILE A 348 -24.21 14.72 -33.58
C ILE A 348 -24.50 14.74 -35.08
N GLY A 349 -25.21 15.76 -35.56
CA GLY A 349 -25.64 15.83 -36.96
C GLY A 349 -26.97 15.14 -37.18
N ASP A 350 -27.10 14.39 -38.28
CA ASP A 350 -28.33 13.68 -38.61
C ASP A 350 -28.62 12.52 -37.65
N GLN A 351 -29.89 12.13 -37.57
CA GLN A 351 -30.34 11.10 -36.63
C GLN A 351 -29.95 9.70 -37.10
N TRP A 352 -29.33 8.96 -36.19
CA TRP A 352 -29.14 7.51 -36.32
C TRP A 352 -30.39 6.77 -35.87
N THR A 353 -30.71 5.67 -36.53
CA THR A 353 -31.84 4.79 -36.17
C THR A 353 -31.36 3.40 -35.83
N PHE A 354 -32.05 2.80 -34.87
CA PHE A 354 -31.89 1.40 -34.51
C PHE A 354 -33.00 0.60 -35.18
N ASP A 355 -32.63 -0.43 -35.95
CA ASP A 355 -33.57 -1.38 -36.54
C ASP A 355 -33.11 -2.83 -36.30
N SER A 356 -33.84 -3.79 -36.87
CA SER A 356 -33.54 -5.23 -36.73
C SER A 356 -32.20 -5.65 -37.35
N SER A 357 -31.57 -4.81 -38.17
CA SER A 357 -30.26 -5.02 -38.78
C SER A 357 -29.12 -4.34 -38.01
N GLY A 358 -29.43 -3.61 -36.93
CA GLY A 358 -28.47 -2.93 -36.07
C GLY A 358 -28.64 -1.42 -36.08
N LEU A 359 -27.54 -0.71 -35.85
CA LEU A 359 -27.49 0.75 -35.92
C LEU A 359 -27.23 1.19 -37.37
N THR A 360 -28.11 1.98 -37.96
CA THR A 360 -27.97 2.51 -39.33
C THR A 360 -28.29 4.01 -39.41
N LEU A 361 -27.62 4.75 -40.29
CA LEU A 361 -28.02 6.11 -40.66
C LEU A 361 -29.11 6.06 -41.76
N MET A 362 -30.25 6.73 -41.55
CA MET A 362 -31.36 6.74 -42.53
C MET A 362 -31.11 7.57 -43.79
N ALA A 363 -29.98 8.28 -43.89
CA ALA A 363 -29.71 9.22 -44.98
C ALA A 363 -29.42 8.54 -46.34
N GLY A 364 -29.05 7.25 -46.35
CA GLY A 364 -28.75 6.49 -47.56
C GLY A 364 -27.71 7.19 -48.46
N ASP A 365 -27.86 7.06 -49.79
CA ASP A 365 -26.94 7.68 -50.76
C ASP A 365 -27.19 9.20 -50.96
N GLY A 366 -28.10 9.81 -50.18
CA GLY A 366 -28.55 11.19 -50.32
C GLY A 366 -27.65 12.21 -49.62
N ALA A 367 -27.77 13.49 -50.02
CA ALA A 367 -27.09 14.59 -49.33
C ALA A 367 -27.63 14.73 -47.90
N HIS A 368 -26.71 14.74 -46.94
CA HIS A 368 -27.02 14.75 -45.51
C HIS A 368 -25.93 15.54 -44.75
N HIS A 369 -26.13 15.80 -43.46
CA HIS A 369 -25.10 16.44 -42.63
C HIS A 369 -24.11 15.40 -42.13
N LYS A 370 -22.87 15.80 -41.88
CA LYS A 370 -21.91 14.92 -41.18
C LYS A 370 -22.55 14.40 -39.89
N ALA A 371 -22.64 13.09 -39.76
CA ALA A 371 -23.25 12.41 -38.64
C ALA A 371 -22.19 11.65 -37.84
N ILE A 372 -22.19 11.84 -36.52
CA ILE A 372 -21.28 11.14 -35.61
C ILE A 372 -22.12 10.57 -34.48
N LEU A 373 -22.04 9.25 -34.30
CA LEU A 373 -22.56 8.60 -33.13
C LEU A 373 -21.41 8.29 -32.17
N ARG A 374 -21.44 8.90 -30.98
CA ARG A 374 -20.35 8.85 -30.01
C ARG A 374 -20.71 7.99 -28.81
N SER A 375 -19.81 7.09 -28.44
CA SER A 375 -19.97 6.27 -27.25
C SER A 375 -19.81 7.09 -25.97
N VAL A 376 -20.27 6.53 -24.85
CA VAL A 376 -19.78 6.93 -23.53
C VAL A 376 -18.26 6.84 -23.47
N SER A 377 -17.63 7.71 -22.69
CA SER A 377 -16.17 7.73 -22.57
C SER A 377 -15.66 6.67 -21.60
N PHE A 378 -14.56 6.01 -21.89
CA PHE A 378 -13.95 5.02 -21.01
C PHE A 378 -12.42 5.15 -21.00
N THR A 379 -11.79 4.79 -19.89
CA THR A 379 -10.33 4.76 -19.79
C THR A 379 -9.81 3.50 -20.47
N LEU A 380 -8.95 3.62 -21.47
CA LEU A 380 -8.45 2.51 -22.27
C LEU A 380 -7.38 1.68 -21.52
N PRO A 381 -7.63 0.44 -21.06
CA PRO A 381 -6.61 -0.35 -20.39
C PRO A 381 -5.41 -0.63 -21.30
N PRO A 382 -4.22 -0.89 -20.71
CA PRO A 382 -3.13 -1.48 -21.44
C PRO A 382 -3.57 -2.77 -22.13
N SER A 383 -3.07 -3.03 -23.34
CA SER A 383 -3.41 -4.25 -24.10
C SER A 383 -4.90 -4.40 -24.44
N THR A 384 -5.62 -3.29 -24.64
CA THR A 384 -6.99 -3.30 -25.17
C THR A 384 -7.01 -3.53 -26.68
N SER A 385 -7.98 -4.30 -27.15
CA SER A 385 -8.40 -4.33 -28.56
C SER A 385 -9.88 -4.03 -28.66
N ILE A 386 -10.27 -3.26 -29.68
CA ILE A 386 -11.68 -2.94 -29.95
C ILE A 386 -12.02 -3.53 -31.31
N THR A 387 -13.02 -4.40 -31.37
CA THR A 387 -13.54 -4.98 -32.61
C THR A 387 -14.94 -4.45 -32.84
N LEU A 388 -15.19 -3.90 -34.02
CA LEU A 388 -16.51 -3.44 -34.44
C LEU A 388 -16.97 -4.31 -35.59
N GLU A 389 -18.00 -5.11 -35.36
CA GLU A 389 -18.64 -5.90 -36.42
C GLU A 389 -19.62 -4.99 -37.16
N THR A 390 -19.39 -4.84 -38.46
CA THR A 390 -20.26 -4.08 -39.36
C THR A 390 -21.16 -5.01 -40.13
N GLY A 391 -22.39 -4.60 -40.42
CA GLY A 391 -23.27 -5.32 -41.34
C GLY A 391 -23.02 -4.86 -42.79
N ALA A 392 -24.06 -4.34 -43.44
CA ALA A 392 -23.95 -3.70 -44.74
C ALA A 392 -23.43 -2.24 -44.64
N GLY A 393 -22.77 -1.74 -45.68
CA GLY A 393 -22.31 -0.35 -45.73
C GLY A 393 -21.19 -0.07 -46.71
N GLY A 394 -20.81 1.20 -46.83
CA GLY A 394 -19.73 1.66 -47.69
C GLY A 394 -18.36 1.63 -47.05
N MET A 395 -17.34 1.86 -47.87
CA MET A 395 -15.96 2.12 -47.43
C MET A 395 -15.62 3.62 -47.40
N GLY A 396 -16.58 4.49 -47.75
CA GLY A 396 -16.39 5.91 -47.97
C GLY A 396 -15.48 6.21 -49.17
N SER A 397 -14.98 7.45 -49.24
CA SER A 397 -14.05 7.82 -50.30
C SER A 397 -12.69 7.13 -50.13
N PRO A 398 -12.10 6.49 -51.15
CA PRO A 398 -10.72 6.00 -51.07
C PRO A 398 -9.71 7.17 -51.01
N PHE A 399 -10.11 8.35 -51.49
CA PHE A 399 -9.30 9.56 -51.62
C PHE A 399 -9.63 10.62 -50.56
N VAL A 400 -9.86 10.21 -49.31
CA VAL A 400 -10.15 11.15 -48.21
C VAL A 400 -8.99 12.16 -48.10
N THR A 401 -9.19 13.37 -48.63
CA THR A 401 -8.19 14.45 -48.62
C THR A 401 -8.09 15.07 -47.23
N THR A 402 -9.19 15.02 -46.48
CA THR A 402 -9.36 15.31 -45.06
C THR A 402 -9.47 14.01 -44.26
N ALA A 403 -8.61 13.02 -44.55
CA ALA A 403 -8.46 11.87 -43.65
C ALA A 403 -8.36 12.43 -42.22
N LEU A 404 -9.15 11.88 -41.29
CA LEU A 404 -9.06 12.14 -39.86
C LEU A 404 -7.64 11.77 -39.43
N ARG A 405 -6.69 12.67 -39.70
CA ARG A 405 -5.29 12.53 -39.34
C ARG A 405 -5.30 12.41 -37.83
N GLN A 406 -4.47 11.53 -37.30
CA GLN A 406 -4.19 11.49 -35.88
C GLN A 406 -3.95 12.94 -35.38
N GLY A 407 -4.81 13.39 -34.45
CA GLY A 407 -4.83 14.78 -33.95
C GLY A 407 -5.85 15.72 -34.60
N ALA A 408 -6.64 15.30 -35.58
CA ALA A 408 -7.72 16.11 -36.15
C ALA A 408 -8.81 16.33 -35.10
N VAL A 409 -9.19 17.59 -34.90
CA VAL A 409 -10.36 17.97 -34.09
C VAL A 409 -11.60 17.40 -34.76
N VAL A 410 -12.50 16.85 -33.96
CA VAL A 410 -13.78 16.35 -34.46
C VAL A 410 -14.58 17.53 -35.04
N GLU A 411 -14.60 17.66 -36.36
CA GLU A 411 -15.36 18.70 -37.05
C GLU A 411 -16.83 18.25 -37.18
N ARG A 412 -17.69 18.86 -36.37
CA ARG A 412 -19.08 18.43 -36.15
C ARG A 412 -20.11 19.08 -37.08
N ALA A 413 -19.66 19.98 -37.96
CA ALA A 413 -20.53 20.81 -38.78
C ALA A 413 -20.23 20.66 -40.28
N GLY A 414 -21.29 20.82 -41.09
CA GLY A 414 -21.23 20.82 -42.54
C GLY A 414 -22.01 19.67 -43.19
N ALA A 415 -22.21 19.79 -44.49
CA ALA A 415 -22.76 18.73 -45.32
C ALA A 415 -21.72 17.60 -45.47
N ALA A 416 -22.20 16.36 -45.52
CA ALA A 416 -21.45 15.22 -45.99
C ALA A 416 -21.17 15.38 -47.50
N ASP A 417 -20.00 14.95 -47.95
CA ASP A 417 -19.59 15.06 -49.36
C ASP A 417 -18.97 13.76 -49.87
N ASN A 418 -18.71 13.69 -51.17
CA ASN A 418 -18.13 12.50 -51.81
C ASN A 418 -16.64 12.27 -51.50
N PHE A 419 -16.03 13.09 -50.64
CA PHE A 419 -14.68 12.94 -50.11
C PHE A 419 -14.66 12.67 -48.59
N GLY A 420 -15.83 12.61 -47.95
CA GLY A 420 -15.97 12.40 -46.53
C GLY A 420 -15.51 11.03 -46.05
N PHE A 421 -15.27 10.97 -44.73
CA PHE A 421 -14.89 9.76 -44.03
C PHE A 421 -16.14 8.94 -43.64
N LEU A 422 -16.09 7.64 -43.91
CA LEU A 422 -17.09 6.67 -43.47
C LEU A 422 -16.36 5.55 -42.71
N GLY A 423 -16.59 5.43 -41.41
CA GLY A 423 -15.90 4.44 -40.60
C GLY A 423 -15.98 4.72 -39.11
N PHE A 424 -14.92 4.37 -38.40
CA PHE A 424 -14.84 4.41 -36.95
C PHE A 424 -13.63 5.21 -36.50
N GLY A 425 -13.78 5.98 -35.42
CA GLY A 425 -12.71 6.74 -34.80
C GLY A 425 -12.63 6.48 -33.30
N ILE A 426 -11.42 6.36 -32.77
CA ILE A 426 -11.17 6.49 -31.33
C ILE A 426 -10.87 7.96 -31.09
N ASN A 427 -11.74 8.62 -30.34
CA ASN A 427 -11.62 10.02 -29.97
C ASN A 427 -11.06 10.12 -28.55
N ASP A 428 -9.95 10.84 -28.37
CA ASP A 428 -9.46 11.22 -27.04
C ASP A 428 -10.46 12.20 -26.43
N PHE A 429 -11.02 11.83 -25.28
CA PHE A 429 -12.12 12.57 -24.68
C PHE A 429 -11.67 13.95 -24.18
N ILE A 430 -10.42 14.07 -23.75
CA ILE A 430 -9.87 15.30 -23.17
C ILE A 430 -9.56 16.30 -24.28
N THR A 431 -8.83 15.86 -25.31
CA THR A 431 -8.44 16.75 -26.41
C THR A 431 -9.53 16.90 -27.47
N ASN A 432 -10.56 16.05 -27.43
CA ASN A 432 -11.62 15.95 -28.45
C ASN A 432 -11.03 15.86 -29.88
N THR A 433 -9.99 15.05 -30.02
CA THR A 433 -9.31 14.75 -31.28
C THR A 433 -9.30 13.25 -31.55
N TYR A 434 -9.34 12.88 -32.83
CA TYR A 434 -9.20 11.47 -33.21
C TYR A 434 -7.76 11.01 -33.07
N VAL A 435 -7.55 9.94 -32.30
CA VAL A 435 -6.24 9.35 -32.07
C VAL A 435 -5.94 8.20 -33.03
N VAL A 436 -6.96 7.47 -33.46
CA VAL A 436 -6.86 6.48 -34.53
C VAL A 436 -8.23 6.34 -35.20
N SER A 437 -8.25 6.13 -36.51
CA SER A 437 -9.48 5.89 -37.27
C SER A 437 -9.28 4.74 -38.24
N LYS A 438 -10.34 3.97 -38.49
CA LYS A 438 -10.36 2.84 -39.42
C LYS A 438 -11.67 2.85 -40.20
N ARG A 439 -11.63 2.27 -41.39
CA ARG A 439 -12.78 2.11 -42.28
C ARG A 439 -12.94 0.65 -42.66
N ARG A 440 -14.09 0.33 -43.24
CA ARG A 440 -14.31 -0.95 -43.93
C ARG A 440 -13.31 -1.10 -45.08
N ALA A 441 -12.85 -2.32 -45.31
CA ALA A 441 -11.93 -2.66 -46.40
C ALA A 441 -12.65 -2.67 -47.75
N THR A 442 -13.94 -3.03 -47.76
CA THR A 442 -14.76 -3.10 -48.98
C THR A 442 -16.16 -2.56 -48.76
N ALA A 443 -16.71 -1.83 -49.72
CA ALA A 443 -18.13 -1.51 -49.76
C ALA A 443 -18.92 -2.79 -50.10
N SER A 444 -19.68 -3.31 -49.14
CA SER A 444 -20.30 -4.64 -49.23
C SER A 444 -21.52 -4.74 -48.32
N THR A 445 -22.43 -5.65 -48.66
CA THR A 445 -23.54 -6.06 -47.78
C THR A 445 -23.12 -7.18 -46.81
N ALA A 446 -21.95 -7.78 -47.00
CA ALA A 446 -21.41 -8.80 -46.10
C ALA A 446 -20.87 -8.15 -44.82
N SER A 447 -20.91 -8.90 -43.70
CA SER A 447 -20.33 -8.45 -42.44
C SER A 447 -18.80 -8.31 -42.52
N GLU A 448 -18.25 -7.33 -41.82
CA GLU A 448 -16.80 -7.11 -41.70
C GLU A 448 -16.42 -6.64 -40.28
N ASP A 449 -15.37 -7.25 -39.72
CA ASP A 449 -14.75 -6.82 -38.47
C ASP A 449 -13.73 -5.70 -38.70
N VAL A 450 -14.00 -4.52 -38.16
CA VAL A 450 -13.03 -3.43 -38.07
C VAL A 450 -12.33 -3.50 -36.72
N VAL A 451 -11.09 -4.00 -36.71
CA VAL A 451 -10.32 -4.25 -35.49
C VAL A 451 -9.31 -3.12 -35.23
N PHE A 452 -9.44 -2.43 -34.10
CA PHE A 452 -8.37 -1.64 -33.47
C PHE A 452 -7.54 -2.56 -32.58
N SER A 453 -6.36 -2.93 -33.05
CA SER A 453 -5.45 -3.84 -32.38
C SER A 453 -4.82 -3.21 -31.13
N THR A 454 -4.24 -4.05 -30.27
CA THR A 454 -3.44 -3.60 -29.12
C THR A 454 -2.31 -2.65 -29.53
N SER A 455 -1.67 -2.88 -30.68
CA SER A 455 -0.64 -1.98 -31.20
C SER A 455 -1.20 -0.63 -31.67
N ASP A 456 -2.41 -0.60 -32.23
CA ASP A 456 -3.05 0.67 -32.64
C ASP A 456 -3.35 1.55 -31.42
N LEU A 457 -3.64 0.91 -30.28
CA LEU A 457 -4.13 1.54 -29.07
C LEU A 457 -3.05 1.74 -27.99
N ALA A 458 -1.86 1.14 -28.14
CA ALA A 458 -0.81 1.15 -27.12
C ALA A 458 -0.36 2.55 -26.67
N LEU A 459 -0.27 3.51 -27.60
CA LEU A 459 0.13 4.89 -27.30
C LEU A 459 -0.93 5.68 -26.52
N TYR A 460 -2.15 5.14 -26.44
CA TYR A 460 -3.31 5.77 -25.81
C TYR A 460 -3.78 4.99 -24.58
N ALA A 461 -2.99 4.00 -24.13
CA ALA A 461 -3.25 3.30 -22.89
C ALA A 461 -3.38 4.29 -21.72
N ASN A 462 -4.34 4.02 -20.84
CA ASN A 462 -4.76 4.83 -19.70
C ASN A 462 -5.34 6.20 -20.04
N ARG A 463 -5.65 6.49 -21.31
CA ARG A 463 -6.39 7.71 -21.69
C ARG A 463 -7.89 7.48 -21.65
N LYS A 464 -8.66 8.51 -21.29
CA LYS A 464 -10.12 8.53 -21.42
C LYS A 464 -10.46 8.76 -22.91
N VAL A 465 -11.07 7.78 -23.54
CA VAL A 465 -11.42 7.78 -24.97
C VAL A 465 -12.90 7.50 -25.17
N SER A 466 -13.39 7.72 -26.37
CA SER A 466 -14.73 7.33 -26.85
C SER A 466 -14.58 6.70 -28.23
N VAL A 467 -15.51 5.81 -28.59
CA VAL A 467 -15.61 5.25 -29.94
C VAL A 467 -16.67 6.04 -30.68
N ASP A 468 -16.31 6.55 -31.86
CA ASP A 468 -17.20 7.27 -32.75
C ASP A 468 -17.49 6.43 -33.99
N VAL A 469 -18.77 6.27 -34.33
CA VAL A 469 -19.23 5.85 -35.64
C VAL A 469 -19.44 7.12 -36.47
N ILE A 470 -18.77 7.21 -37.62
CA ILE A 470 -18.64 8.46 -38.36
C ILE A 470 -19.15 8.24 -39.78
N ASP A 471 -20.13 9.06 -40.16
CA ASP A 471 -20.60 9.21 -41.53
C ASP A 471 -20.51 10.66 -41.97
N ALA A 472 -19.49 10.97 -42.76
CA ALA A 472 -19.35 12.25 -43.42
C ALA A 472 -19.43 12.11 -44.94
N TYR A 473 -19.80 10.94 -45.46
CA TYR A 473 -19.66 10.59 -46.86
C TYR A 473 -21.00 10.53 -47.60
N THR A 474 -21.15 11.35 -48.64
CA THR A 474 -22.28 11.27 -49.57
C THR A 474 -21.87 10.52 -50.83
N GLY A 475 -22.46 9.35 -51.10
CA GLY A 475 -22.22 8.57 -52.31
C GLY A 475 -22.90 7.21 -52.27
N SER A 476 -22.64 6.35 -53.26
CA SER A 476 -23.25 5.02 -53.31
C SER A 476 -22.75 4.13 -52.17
N LEU A 477 -23.69 3.50 -51.46
CA LEU A 477 -23.46 2.83 -50.17
C LEU A 477 -22.94 3.81 -49.11
N GLY A 478 -23.41 5.06 -49.13
CA GLY A 478 -23.04 6.11 -48.17
C GLY A 478 -23.72 5.93 -46.82
N TYR A 479 -23.71 4.71 -46.29
CA TYR A 479 -24.20 4.38 -44.97
C TYR A 479 -23.25 3.37 -44.32
N LEU A 480 -23.22 3.36 -43.00
CA LEU A 480 -22.48 2.41 -42.19
C LEU A 480 -23.43 1.76 -41.19
N SER A 481 -23.44 0.43 -41.15
CA SER A 481 -24.14 -0.31 -40.10
C SER A 481 -23.16 -0.87 -39.07
N LEU A 482 -23.54 -0.79 -37.80
CA LEU A 482 -22.83 -1.41 -36.69
C LEU A 482 -23.75 -2.47 -36.07
N THR A 483 -23.32 -3.72 -36.08
CA THR A 483 -24.06 -4.84 -35.49
C THR A 483 -23.52 -5.19 -34.11
N SER A 484 -22.21 -5.15 -33.89
CA SER A 484 -21.64 -5.36 -32.57
C SER A 484 -20.36 -4.59 -32.32
N ILE A 485 -20.08 -4.35 -31.04
CA ILE A 485 -18.81 -3.84 -30.55
C ILE A 485 -18.31 -4.78 -29.46
N THR A 486 -17.06 -5.20 -29.56
CA THR A 486 -16.38 -6.01 -28.53
C THR A 486 -15.11 -5.30 -28.11
N ILE A 487 -15.05 -4.96 -26.83
CA ILE A 487 -13.85 -4.38 -26.23
C ILE A 487 -13.18 -5.46 -25.40
N ALA A 488 -12.13 -6.07 -25.95
CA ALA A 488 -11.42 -7.17 -25.31
C ALA A 488 -10.13 -6.65 -24.65
N VAL A 489 -9.85 -7.11 -23.44
CA VAL A 489 -8.73 -6.66 -22.60
C VAL A 489 -7.91 -7.83 -22.09
N ALA A 490 -6.61 -7.60 -21.87
CA ALA A 490 -5.75 -8.59 -21.26
C ALA A 490 -6.28 -9.00 -19.88
N CYS A 491 -6.11 -10.27 -19.54
CA CYS A 491 -6.42 -10.78 -18.20
C CYS A 491 -5.50 -10.15 -17.15
N GLN A 492 -5.96 -10.22 -15.90
CA GLN A 492 -5.21 -9.75 -14.74
C GLN A 492 -3.82 -10.42 -14.69
N PRO A 493 -2.75 -9.65 -14.42
CA PRO A 493 -1.43 -10.21 -14.16
C PRO A 493 -1.48 -11.26 -13.06
N ILE A 494 -0.68 -12.33 -13.18
CA ILE A 494 -0.51 -13.29 -12.07
C ILE A 494 0.15 -12.58 -10.90
N THR A 495 -0.54 -12.52 -9.75
CA THR A 495 0.03 -12.10 -8.48
C THR A 495 0.42 -13.33 -7.68
N THR A 496 1.73 -13.56 -7.50
CA THR A 496 2.24 -14.62 -6.63
C THR A 496 2.70 -14.03 -5.31
N THR A 497 2.46 -14.71 -4.20
CA THR A 497 3.02 -14.32 -2.91
C THR A 497 4.51 -14.66 -2.79
N ASP A 498 5.01 -15.61 -3.59
CA ASP A 498 6.42 -16.02 -3.62
C ASP A 498 7.08 -15.64 -4.96
N ASN A 499 7.41 -14.36 -5.08
CA ASN A 499 8.13 -13.80 -6.24
C ASN A 499 9.54 -14.40 -6.42
N CYS A 500 10.05 -15.14 -5.44
CA CYS A 500 11.32 -15.82 -5.53
C CYS A 500 11.21 -17.25 -6.06
N GLN A 501 10.01 -17.83 -6.06
CA GLN A 501 9.76 -19.18 -6.56
C GLN A 501 9.33 -19.20 -8.03
N PHE A 502 8.57 -18.20 -8.49
CA PHE A 502 8.00 -18.17 -9.83
C PHE A 502 8.43 -16.94 -10.63
N ASP A 503 8.81 -17.16 -11.89
CA ASP A 503 9.01 -16.12 -12.88
C ASP A 503 7.72 -15.98 -13.70
N VAL A 504 6.98 -14.92 -13.42
CA VAL A 504 5.72 -14.56 -14.10
C VAL A 504 5.88 -13.38 -15.05
N THR A 505 7.11 -12.98 -15.39
CA THR A 505 7.37 -11.78 -16.20
C THR A 505 6.68 -11.81 -17.56
N GLY A 506 6.55 -12.99 -18.17
CA GLY A 506 5.82 -13.22 -19.41
C GLY A 506 4.28 -13.20 -19.30
N CYS A 507 3.74 -13.11 -18.08
CA CYS A 507 2.31 -13.24 -17.77
C CYS A 507 1.70 -11.94 -17.20
N THR A 508 2.29 -10.79 -17.53
CA THR A 508 1.88 -9.48 -16.98
C THR A 508 0.68 -8.87 -17.69
N ALA A 509 0.45 -9.16 -18.98
CA ALA A 509 -0.70 -8.70 -19.73
C ALA A 509 -0.98 -9.66 -20.89
N VAL A 510 -1.60 -10.79 -20.60
CA VAL A 510 -1.89 -11.83 -21.61
C VAL A 510 -3.18 -11.46 -22.35
N PRO A 511 -3.14 -11.20 -23.67
CA PRO A 511 -4.33 -10.84 -24.43
C PRO A 511 -5.39 -11.95 -24.40
N PRO A 512 -6.68 -11.63 -24.62
CA PRO A 512 -7.75 -12.60 -24.78
C PRO A 512 -7.38 -13.71 -25.77
N GLY A 513 -7.60 -14.97 -25.36
CA GLY A 513 -7.29 -16.16 -26.17
C GLY A 513 -5.79 -16.48 -26.30
N ARG A 514 -4.90 -15.75 -25.64
CA ARG A 514 -3.46 -16.06 -25.59
C ARG A 514 -3.09 -16.77 -24.29
N ALA A 515 -1.89 -17.35 -24.29
CA ALA A 515 -1.29 -17.98 -23.13
C ALA A 515 0.15 -17.48 -22.94
N CYS A 516 0.62 -17.53 -21.70
CA CYS A 516 2.00 -17.28 -21.29
C CYS A 516 2.55 -18.49 -20.54
N LEU A 517 3.88 -18.54 -20.36
CA LEU A 517 4.55 -19.57 -19.57
C LEU A 517 5.06 -18.96 -18.26
N VAL A 518 4.77 -19.63 -17.15
CA VAL A 518 5.32 -19.35 -15.82
C VAL A 518 6.46 -20.32 -15.56
N TYR A 519 7.65 -19.79 -15.30
CA TYR A 519 8.84 -20.58 -15.03
C TYR A 519 9.14 -20.65 -13.52
N CYS A 520 9.98 -21.59 -13.11
CA CYS A 520 10.59 -21.53 -11.78
C CYS A 520 11.67 -20.46 -11.78
N GLN A 521 11.58 -19.52 -10.84
CA GLN A 521 12.59 -18.48 -10.67
C GLN A 521 13.84 -19.09 -10.03
N GLY A 522 15.01 -18.84 -10.63
CA GLY A 522 16.28 -19.28 -10.05
C GLY A 522 16.42 -18.75 -8.62
N PRO A 523 16.80 -19.58 -7.63
CA PRO A 523 17.50 -20.86 -7.76
C PRO A 523 16.60 -22.11 -7.80
N TYR A 524 15.28 -21.95 -7.84
CA TYR A 524 14.39 -23.10 -8.02
C TYR A 524 14.55 -23.71 -9.41
N THR A 525 14.30 -25.02 -9.48
CA THR A 525 14.31 -25.77 -10.74
C THR A 525 13.02 -26.56 -10.88
N GLY A 526 12.45 -26.59 -12.08
CA GLY A 526 11.21 -27.30 -12.38
C GLY A 526 10.77 -27.11 -13.83
N THR A 527 9.66 -27.74 -14.19
CA THR A 527 9.04 -27.59 -15.52
C THR A 527 8.10 -26.38 -15.51
N ALA A 528 8.17 -25.53 -16.54
CA ALA A 528 7.25 -24.40 -16.71
C ALA A 528 5.79 -24.86 -16.86
N SER A 529 4.85 -23.99 -16.50
CA SER A 529 3.42 -24.24 -16.65
C SER A 529 2.74 -23.10 -17.42
N ALA A 530 1.73 -23.41 -18.23
CA ALA A 530 1.06 -22.44 -19.08
C ALA A 530 -0.17 -21.83 -18.40
N ALA A 531 -0.30 -20.51 -18.45
CA ALA A 531 -1.47 -19.77 -17.99
C ALA A 531 -2.13 -19.05 -19.17
N SER A 532 -3.44 -19.18 -19.32
CA SER A 532 -4.21 -18.68 -20.48
C SER A 532 -5.28 -17.67 -20.09
N CYS A 533 -5.49 -16.68 -20.95
CA CYS A 533 -6.60 -15.75 -20.86
C CYS A 533 -7.77 -16.26 -21.71
N PRO A 534 -9.01 -16.33 -21.21
CA PRO A 534 -10.17 -16.73 -22.00
C PRO A 534 -10.31 -15.92 -23.30
N VAL A 535 -10.82 -16.58 -24.35
CA VAL A 535 -11.17 -15.89 -25.60
C VAL A 535 -12.31 -14.91 -25.32
N GLY A 536 -12.19 -13.67 -25.81
CA GLY A 536 -13.21 -12.65 -25.59
C GLY A 536 -13.22 -12.06 -24.18
N ASN A 537 -12.15 -12.22 -23.39
CA ASN A 537 -12.07 -11.58 -22.08
C ASN A 537 -12.20 -10.05 -22.20
N THR A 538 -13.13 -9.50 -21.44
CA THR A 538 -13.51 -8.07 -21.46
C THR A 538 -13.40 -7.43 -20.08
N ASP A 539 -13.23 -8.26 -19.05
CA ASP A 539 -12.97 -7.83 -17.69
C ASP A 539 -11.45 -7.86 -17.43
N PRO A 540 -10.81 -6.72 -17.17
CA PRO A 540 -9.37 -6.66 -16.90
C PRO A 540 -9.00 -7.31 -15.56
N THR A 541 -9.98 -7.63 -14.72
CA THR A 541 -9.80 -8.33 -13.43
C THR A 541 -9.93 -9.84 -13.55
N THR A 542 -10.32 -10.37 -14.72
CA THR A 542 -10.36 -11.82 -14.94
C THR A 542 -8.98 -12.42 -14.74
N PRO A 543 -8.79 -13.34 -13.78
CA PRO A 543 -7.51 -13.99 -13.56
C PRO A 543 -7.19 -14.93 -14.72
N LEU A 544 -5.90 -15.17 -14.95
CA LEU A 544 -5.48 -16.20 -15.90
C LEU A 544 -5.92 -17.59 -15.43
N THR A 545 -6.49 -18.34 -16.36
CA THR A 545 -6.78 -19.77 -16.15
C THR A 545 -5.47 -20.55 -16.19
N TRP A 546 -5.21 -21.33 -15.15
CA TRP A 546 -3.96 -22.07 -15.01
C TRP A 546 -4.22 -23.57 -14.83
N GLY A 547 -3.53 -24.41 -15.62
CA GLY A 547 -3.55 -25.86 -15.46
C GLY A 547 -2.82 -26.41 -14.22
N GLY A 548 -2.28 -25.54 -13.36
CA GLY A 548 -1.58 -25.88 -12.12
C GLY A 548 -0.20 -25.22 -12.01
N MET A 549 0.23 -24.94 -10.78
CA MET A 549 1.53 -24.31 -10.52
C MET A 549 2.71 -25.18 -11.00
N PRO A 550 3.83 -24.59 -11.46
CA PRO A 550 5.01 -25.33 -11.85
C PRO A 550 5.61 -25.98 -10.60
N ASN A 551 6.04 -27.24 -10.70
CA ASN A 551 6.67 -27.94 -9.58
C ASN A 551 8.10 -27.44 -9.37
N CYS A 552 8.25 -26.37 -8.59
CA CYS A 552 9.52 -25.70 -8.35
C CYS A 552 10.21 -26.25 -7.10
N ILE A 553 11.30 -26.98 -7.31
CA ILE A 553 12.11 -27.62 -6.26
C ILE A 553 13.32 -26.73 -5.97
N LEU A 554 13.60 -26.46 -4.69
CA LEU A 554 14.80 -25.73 -4.26
C LEU A 554 15.96 -26.71 -4.01
N PRO A 555 16.94 -26.83 -4.92
CA PRO A 555 18.12 -27.66 -4.66
C PRO A 555 18.94 -27.10 -3.49
N CYS A 556 19.35 -27.97 -2.57
CA CYS A 556 20.05 -27.61 -1.34
C CYS A 556 21.52 -28.11 -1.30
N PRO A 557 22.44 -27.45 -2.02
CA PRO A 557 23.86 -27.82 -2.00
C PRO A 557 24.49 -27.51 -0.64
N ASN A 558 25.62 -28.14 -0.34
CA ASN A 558 26.41 -27.80 0.84
C ASN A 558 26.94 -26.36 0.78
N PRO A 559 27.12 -25.68 1.94
CA PRO A 559 27.76 -24.38 1.97
C PRO A 559 29.22 -24.52 1.52
N SER A 560 29.75 -23.50 0.84
CA SER A 560 31.15 -23.49 0.35
C SER A 560 32.18 -23.56 1.47
N THR A 561 31.79 -23.17 2.68
CA THR A 561 32.57 -23.29 3.92
C THR A 561 31.64 -23.79 5.01
N MET A 562 31.99 -24.91 5.67
CA MET A 562 31.18 -25.40 6.80
C MET A 562 31.27 -24.41 7.98
N PRO A 563 30.14 -24.00 8.56
CA PRO A 563 30.12 -23.20 9.79
C PRO A 563 30.75 -23.96 10.96
N THR A 564 31.28 -23.21 11.92
CA THR A 564 31.81 -23.77 13.18
C THR A 564 30.76 -24.66 13.86
N GLY A 565 31.18 -25.86 14.29
CA GLY A 565 30.32 -26.85 14.89
C GLY A 565 29.78 -27.91 13.93
N TYR A 566 30.06 -27.78 12.63
CA TYR A 566 29.67 -28.73 11.61
C TYR A 566 30.89 -29.21 10.80
N THR A 567 30.86 -30.47 10.40
CA THR A 567 31.78 -31.08 9.43
C THR A 567 30.98 -31.69 8.28
N GLY A 568 31.54 -31.79 7.08
CA GLY A 568 30.86 -32.37 5.92
C GLY A 568 31.44 -33.73 5.53
N SER A 569 30.59 -34.65 5.05
CA SER A 569 31.08 -35.78 4.26
C SER A 569 31.59 -35.28 2.90
N GLY A 570 32.63 -35.93 2.38
CA GLY A 570 33.18 -35.63 1.06
C GLY A 570 32.20 -35.80 -0.11
N ASP A 571 31.01 -36.37 0.13
CA ASP A 571 29.92 -36.54 -0.85
C ASP A 571 29.09 -35.27 -1.09
N GLY A 572 29.28 -34.22 -0.30
CA GLY A 572 28.57 -32.95 -0.49
C GLY A 572 27.09 -32.98 -0.10
N LEU A 573 26.57 -34.03 0.53
CA LEU A 573 25.15 -34.17 0.89
C LEU A 573 24.90 -34.21 2.40
N THR A 574 25.85 -34.70 3.20
CA THR A 574 25.66 -34.96 4.62
C THR A 574 26.50 -34.02 5.49
N ALA A 575 25.90 -33.45 6.54
CA ALA A 575 26.58 -32.69 7.58
C ALA A 575 26.60 -33.51 8.87
N PHE A 576 27.64 -33.35 9.69
CA PHE A 576 27.81 -33.98 11.01
C PHE A 576 28.24 -32.92 12.03
N CYS A 577 27.98 -33.16 13.32
CA CYS A 577 28.48 -32.27 14.36
C CYS A 577 30.00 -32.44 14.54
N ASP A 578 30.71 -31.33 14.73
CA ASP A 578 32.14 -31.32 15.00
C ASP A 578 32.42 -31.76 16.44
N THR A 579 32.54 -33.07 16.63
CA THR A 579 32.84 -33.66 17.95
C THR A 579 34.24 -33.29 18.45
N ALA A 580 35.19 -32.98 17.56
CA ALA A 580 36.53 -32.54 17.97
C ALA A 580 36.50 -31.12 18.54
N GLY A 581 35.62 -30.26 18.03
CA GLY A 581 35.26 -28.96 18.60
C GLY A 581 34.35 -29.04 19.83
N GLY A 582 33.96 -30.25 20.26
CA GLY A 582 33.10 -30.47 21.41
C GLY A 582 31.61 -30.25 21.15
N TYR A 583 31.17 -30.18 19.89
CA TYR A 583 29.75 -30.08 19.53
C TYR A 583 29.09 -31.47 19.55
N VAL A 584 27.84 -31.51 20.00
CA VAL A 584 27.01 -32.72 20.08
C VAL A 584 25.66 -32.47 19.39
N GLY A 585 24.96 -33.54 18.99
CA GLY A 585 23.63 -33.46 18.37
C GLY A 585 23.54 -34.15 17.00
N THR A 586 22.50 -33.83 16.23
CA THR A 586 22.27 -34.33 14.86
C THR A 586 22.19 -33.15 13.93
N ALA A 587 23.13 -33.04 12.99
CA ALA A 587 23.12 -31.94 12.02
C ALA A 587 21.91 -32.06 11.08
N VAL A 588 21.13 -31.00 10.99
CA VAL A 588 20.00 -30.85 10.08
C VAL A 588 20.36 -29.78 9.05
N LYS A 589 20.27 -30.13 7.77
CA LYS A 589 20.47 -29.20 6.65
C LYS A 589 19.13 -28.80 6.07
N THR A 590 18.77 -27.53 6.19
CA THR A 590 17.61 -26.93 5.52
C THR A 590 18.08 -25.86 4.56
N CYS A 591 17.33 -25.68 3.48
CA CYS A 591 17.49 -24.53 2.61
C CYS A 591 16.27 -23.65 2.75
N THR A 592 16.53 -22.38 3.04
CA THR A 592 15.52 -21.34 3.12
C THR A 592 15.79 -20.32 2.03
N MET A 593 14.74 -19.70 1.50
CA MET A 593 14.88 -18.56 0.61
C MET A 593 14.78 -17.29 1.42
N ASP A 594 15.72 -16.37 1.21
CA ASP A 594 15.57 -14.99 1.65
C ASP A 594 14.59 -14.29 0.71
N SER A 595 13.39 -13.97 1.23
CA SER A 595 12.31 -13.36 0.45
C SER A 595 12.64 -11.96 -0.06
N ALA A 596 13.62 -11.26 0.54
CA ALA A 596 14.03 -9.92 0.09
C ALA A 596 15.02 -9.98 -1.07
N THR A 597 15.90 -10.99 -1.10
CA THR A 597 17.00 -11.07 -2.07
C THR A 597 16.82 -12.17 -3.11
N CYS A 598 15.83 -13.05 -2.92
CA CYS A 598 15.68 -14.30 -3.67
C CYS A 598 16.98 -15.10 -3.74
N THR A 599 17.78 -15.04 -2.68
CA THR A 599 18.98 -15.87 -2.55
C THR A 599 18.69 -17.04 -1.63
N ARG A 600 19.16 -18.23 -2.04
CA ARG A 600 19.12 -19.41 -1.18
C ARG A 600 20.10 -19.23 -0.02
N GLN A 601 19.65 -19.57 1.18
CA GLN A 601 20.48 -19.69 2.36
C GLN A 601 20.45 -21.13 2.86
N VAL A 602 21.63 -21.72 2.97
CA VAL A 602 21.78 -23.04 3.60
C VAL A 602 21.87 -22.81 5.09
N VAL A 603 20.91 -23.33 5.85
CA VAL A 603 20.87 -23.28 7.29
C VAL A 603 21.23 -24.66 7.82
N LEU A 604 22.30 -24.72 8.59
CA LEU A 604 22.69 -25.91 9.35
C LEU A 604 22.26 -25.70 10.80
N SER A 605 21.51 -26.66 11.33
CA SER A 605 21.03 -26.65 12.71
C SER A 605 21.27 -28.00 13.39
N GLY A 606 20.97 -28.10 14.69
CA GLY A 606 21.00 -29.36 15.44
C GLY A 606 22.35 -29.77 16.03
N CYS A 607 23.44 -29.03 15.78
CA CYS A 607 24.70 -29.19 16.52
C CYS A 607 24.86 -28.07 17.56
N THR A 608 25.00 -28.45 18.84
CA THR A 608 25.14 -27.51 19.95
C THR A 608 26.39 -27.82 20.77
N LEU A 609 26.99 -26.80 21.35
CA LEU A 609 27.98 -27.00 22.42
C LEU A 609 27.21 -27.47 23.67
N PRO A 610 27.71 -28.48 24.41
CA PRO A 610 27.15 -28.89 25.68
C PRO A 610 27.04 -27.65 26.57
N GLY A 611 25.82 -27.38 27.03
CA GLY A 611 25.32 -26.05 27.39
C GLY A 611 26.19 -25.21 28.32
N SER A 612 25.96 -23.90 28.28
CA SER A 612 26.40 -22.96 29.32
C SER A 612 26.02 -23.49 30.69
N ALA A 613 26.93 -23.40 31.64
CA ALA A 613 26.62 -23.73 33.01
C ALA A 613 25.99 -22.51 33.70
N VAL A 614 24.98 -22.72 34.52
CA VAL A 614 24.28 -21.65 35.25
C VAL A 614 24.33 -21.97 36.74
N VAL A 615 24.46 -20.95 37.57
CA VAL A 615 24.20 -20.97 39.01
C VAL A 615 23.14 -19.92 39.28
N SER A 616 22.06 -20.31 39.95
CA SER A 616 20.93 -19.45 40.31
C SER A 616 20.20 -20.00 41.52
N GLY A 617 19.40 -19.19 42.22
CA GLY A 617 18.59 -19.68 43.33
C GLY A 617 19.39 -19.92 44.62
N ASP A 618 18.94 -20.86 45.46
CA ASP A 618 19.58 -21.29 46.72
C ASP A 618 20.67 -22.36 46.51
N PRO A 619 21.93 -21.92 46.31
CA PRO A 619 22.49 -21.92 44.98
C PRO A 619 22.41 -23.31 44.31
N ILE A 620 21.70 -23.33 43.19
CA ILE A 620 21.55 -24.50 42.33
C ILE A 620 22.40 -24.26 41.09
N THR A 621 23.19 -25.25 40.68
CA THR A 621 23.88 -25.23 39.40
C THR A 621 23.31 -26.22 38.39
N TYR A 622 23.26 -25.78 37.13
CA TYR A 622 22.85 -26.56 35.97
C TYR A 622 24.02 -26.70 35.00
N TYR A 623 24.28 -27.92 34.53
CA TYR A 623 25.21 -28.18 33.44
C TYR A 623 24.68 -29.28 32.53
N GLY A 624 24.33 -28.92 31.29
CA GLY A 624 23.46 -29.76 30.47
C GLY A 624 22.14 -30.02 31.20
N ASP A 625 21.75 -31.29 31.31
CA ASP A 625 20.54 -31.71 32.02
C ASP A 625 20.78 -32.00 33.51
N GLN A 626 22.01 -31.85 34.00
CA GLN A 626 22.34 -32.13 35.40
C GLN A 626 22.05 -30.92 36.29
N ARG A 627 21.23 -31.12 37.32
CA ARG A 627 20.95 -30.17 38.41
C ARG A 627 21.69 -30.62 39.67
N SER A 628 22.50 -29.74 40.25
CA SER A 628 23.22 -29.98 41.50
C SER A 628 23.00 -28.81 42.46
N GLU A 629 22.57 -29.10 43.68
CA GLU A 629 22.45 -28.11 44.76
C GLU A 629 23.72 -28.12 45.60
N PHE A 630 24.18 -26.96 46.04
CA PHE A 630 25.39 -26.84 46.86
C PHE A 630 25.23 -25.73 47.90
N LYS A 631 26.16 -25.69 48.86
CA LYS A 631 26.16 -24.66 49.91
C LYS A 631 27.47 -23.90 49.90
N VAL A 632 27.39 -22.59 50.06
CA VAL A 632 28.53 -21.68 50.19
C VAL A 632 28.56 -21.21 51.65
N PRO A 633 29.71 -21.23 52.35
CA PRO A 633 29.79 -20.74 53.72
C PRO A 633 29.18 -19.35 53.90
N VAL A 634 28.16 -19.24 54.75
CA VAL A 634 27.52 -17.97 55.12
C VAL A 634 28.47 -17.10 55.95
N GLY A 635 28.25 -15.79 55.93
CA GLY A 635 29.04 -14.84 56.72
C GLY A 635 30.17 -14.17 55.94
N GLY A 636 30.00 -14.01 54.62
CA GLY A 636 30.91 -13.22 53.78
C GLY A 636 32.23 -13.93 53.41
N ARG A 637 32.41 -15.20 53.78
CA ARG A 637 33.62 -15.95 53.42
C ARG A 637 33.62 -16.31 51.93
N LEU A 638 34.57 -15.74 51.19
CA LEU A 638 34.78 -16.04 49.78
C LEU A 638 35.24 -17.50 49.57
N THR A 639 34.52 -18.20 48.70
CA THR A 639 34.74 -19.61 48.36
C THR A 639 34.97 -19.76 46.86
N PRO A 640 36.01 -20.49 46.41
CA PRO A 640 36.29 -20.67 44.99
C PRO A 640 35.24 -21.57 44.32
N LEU A 641 34.43 -20.96 43.46
CA LEU A 641 33.42 -21.65 42.66
C LEU A 641 34.01 -22.22 41.37
N LEU A 642 34.82 -21.42 40.67
CA LEU A 642 35.44 -21.78 39.40
C LEU A 642 36.87 -21.25 39.35
N GLU A 643 37.83 -22.10 39.01
CA GLU A 643 39.19 -21.72 38.65
C GLU A 643 39.47 -22.19 37.23
N VAL A 644 39.92 -21.27 36.39
CA VAL A 644 40.44 -21.55 35.04
C VAL A 644 41.86 -20.99 34.94
N PRO A 645 42.66 -21.32 33.91
CA PRO A 645 44.08 -20.96 33.90
C PRO A 645 44.39 -19.46 34.01
N ASP A 646 43.46 -18.58 33.62
CA ASP A 646 43.66 -17.12 33.63
C ASP A 646 42.76 -16.35 34.61
N MET A 647 41.85 -17.00 35.35
CA MET A 647 41.03 -16.35 36.37
C MET A 647 40.47 -17.32 37.43
N ARG A 648 40.08 -16.78 38.58
CA ARG A 648 39.31 -17.47 39.64
C ARG A 648 38.05 -16.68 39.94
N VAL A 649 36.93 -17.37 40.05
CA VAL A 649 35.63 -16.85 40.48
C VAL A 649 35.37 -17.33 41.91
N LEU A 650 35.33 -16.37 42.82
CA LEU A 650 35.04 -16.58 44.24
C LEU A 650 33.63 -16.05 44.52
N ALA A 651 32.90 -16.69 45.43
CA ALA A 651 31.60 -16.19 45.87
C ALA A 651 31.44 -16.29 47.39
N SER A 652 30.63 -15.41 47.96
CA SER A 652 30.10 -15.55 49.32
C SER A 652 28.58 -15.51 49.30
N SER A 653 27.97 -16.03 50.37
CA SER A 653 26.53 -16.07 50.53
C SER A 653 26.06 -15.41 51.83
N VAL A 654 24.79 -15.01 51.82
CA VAL A 654 24.03 -14.59 53.00
C VAL A 654 22.96 -15.63 53.31
N LYS A 655 22.54 -15.67 54.57
CA LYS A 655 21.47 -16.57 55.00
C LYS A 655 20.11 -16.07 54.51
N GLY A 656 19.36 -16.95 53.84
CA GLY A 656 17.97 -16.74 53.44
C GLY A 656 16.97 -17.13 54.53
N ARG A 657 15.76 -17.54 54.11
CA ARG A 657 14.75 -18.07 55.03
C ARG A 657 15.05 -19.54 55.32
N GLY A 658 15.03 -19.94 56.59
CA GLY A 658 15.36 -21.33 56.98
C GLY A 658 16.82 -21.68 56.69
N ASP A 659 17.03 -22.70 55.84
CA ASP A 659 18.35 -23.21 55.42
C ASP A 659 18.80 -22.68 54.06
N GLU A 660 18.05 -21.74 53.48
CA GLU A 660 18.40 -21.09 52.22
C GLU A 660 19.66 -20.22 52.34
N GLN A 661 20.39 -20.12 51.24
CA GLN A 661 21.57 -19.30 51.06
C GLN A 661 21.53 -18.59 49.73
N TRP A 662 21.81 -17.29 49.73
CA TRP A 662 21.76 -16.47 48.53
C TRP A 662 23.14 -15.91 48.24
N ILE A 663 23.65 -16.10 47.02
CA ILE A 663 24.95 -15.53 46.62
C ILE A 663 24.79 -14.02 46.56
N ASN A 664 25.44 -13.30 47.47
CA ASN A 664 25.34 -11.84 47.54
C ASN A 664 26.58 -11.14 46.98
N CYS A 665 27.72 -11.83 46.87
CA CYS A 665 28.96 -11.26 46.35
C CYS A 665 29.72 -12.27 45.50
N ILE A 666 30.20 -11.82 44.33
CA ILE A 666 31.09 -12.56 43.44
C ILE A 666 32.33 -11.70 43.19
N VAL A 667 33.50 -12.29 43.41
CA VAL A 667 34.80 -11.65 43.17
C VAL A 667 35.56 -12.45 42.13
N VAL A 668 35.92 -11.80 41.02
CA VAL A 668 36.80 -12.38 40.01
C VAL A 668 38.22 -11.90 40.28
N THR A 669 39.15 -12.84 40.40
CA THR A 669 40.57 -12.58 40.61
C THR A 669 41.42 -13.24 39.53
N THR A 670 42.65 -12.80 39.37
CA THR A 670 43.66 -13.54 38.59
C THR A 670 44.14 -14.76 39.38
N PRO A 671 44.85 -15.73 38.75
CA PRO A 671 45.44 -16.85 39.48
C PRO A 671 46.41 -16.43 40.60
N ALA A 672 46.99 -15.22 40.49
CA ALA A 672 47.85 -14.60 41.50
C ALA A 672 47.07 -13.92 42.66
N GLY A 673 45.73 -14.00 42.66
CA GLY A 673 44.88 -13.42 43.69
C GLY A 673 44.72 -11.90 43.59
N LYS A 674 45.00 -11.29 42.43
CA LYS A 674 44.71 -9.87 42.19
C LYS A 674 43.26 -9.71 41.75
N GLU A 675 42.52 -8.83 42.42
CA GLU A 675 41.12 -8.56 42.10
C GLU A 675 40.99 -7.89 40.72
N VAL A 676 40.06 -8.42 39.91
CA VAL A 676 39.71 -7.91 38.58
C VAL A 676 38.39 -7.16 38.68
N VAL A 677 37.38 -7.75 39.31
CA VAL A 677 36.10 -7.10 39.59
C VAL A 677 35.44 -7.76 40.79
N SER A 678 34.84 -6.94 41.65
CA SER A 678 33.97 -7.37 42.74
C SER A 678 32.55 -6.87 42.48
N VAL A 679 31.59 -7.78 42.50
CA VAL A 679 30.18 -7.53 42.23
C VAL A 679 29.38 -7.97 43.44
N THR A 680 28.65 -7.04 44.06
CA THR A 680 27.82 -7.30 45.23
C THR A 680 26.39 -6.85 44.95
N ILE A 681 25.39 -7.64 45.36
CA ILE A 681 23.99 -7.22 45.29
C ILE A 681 23.74 -6.07 46.28
N LYS A 682 23.01 -5.04 45.87
CA LYS A 682 22.56 -3.97 46.76
C LYS A 682 21.57 -4.50 47.78
N GLU A 683 21.69 -4.03 49.01
CA GLU A 683 20.68 -4.26 50.06
C GLU A 683 19.53 -3.25 49.91
N GLY A 684 18.39 -3.53 50.56
CA GLY A 684 17.27 -2.58 50.60
C GLY A 684 16.55 -2.37 49.26
N LEU A 685 16.62 -3.34 48.34
CA LEU A 685 15.97 -3.23 47.02
C LEU A 685 14.44 -3.15 47.06
N PHE A 686 13.83 -3.50 48.19
CA PHE A 686 12.41 -3.29 48.40
C PHE A 686 12.04 -1.79 48.46
N ASP A 687 12.90 -0.97 49.07
CA ASP A 687 12.72 0.48 49.18
C ASP A 687 13.34 1.23 48.00
N PHE A 688 13.59 0.52 46.87
CA PHE A 688 14.22 1.09 45.70
C PHE A 688 13.39 2.24 45.12
N ASN A 689 14.05 3.38 44.91
CA ASN A 689 13.44 4.54 44.24
C ASN A 689 14.38 5.10 43.17
N ARG A 690 14.06 4.83 41.90
CA ARG A 690 14.87 5.25 40.74
C ARG A 690 15.07 6.77 40.69
N SER A 691 14.09 7.56 41.13
CA SER A 691 14.17 9.02 41.08
C SER A 691 15.27 9.62 41.97
N LEU A 692 15.75 8.85 42.95
CA LEU A 692 16.85 9.27 43.84
C LEU A 692 18.24 8.96 43.27
N LEU A 693 18.32 8.25 42.15
CA LEU A 693 19.58 7.83 41.54
C LEU A 693 19.97 8.74 40.36
N PRO A 694 21.28 8.95 40.14
CA PRO A 694 21.75 9.59 38.91
C PRO A 694 21.24 8.88 37.65
N LEU A 695 21.13 9.61 36.54
CA LEU A 695 20.80 9.02 35.26
C LEU A 695 21.79 7.90 34.93
N ASN A 696 21.26 6.72 34.60
CA ASN A 696 22.04 5.52 34.29
C ASN A 696 22.88 4.96 35.46
N ALA A 697 22.57 5.32 36.71
CA ALA A 697 23.17 4.68 37.88
C ALA A 697 22.95 3.16 37.91
N PHE A 698 23.84 2.42 38.58
CA PHE A 698 23.56 1.03 38.93
C PHE A 698 22.39 0.98 39.93
N GLU A 699 21.36 0.19 39.65
CA GLU A 699 20.14 0.05 40.46
C GLU A 699 20.23 -1.09 41.47
N THR A 700 20.85 -2.19 41.06
CA THR A 700 20.87 -3.47 41.80
C THR A 700 22.27 -3.92 42.22
N LEU A 701 23.32 -3.42 41.57
CA LEU A 701 24.70 -3.87 41.82
C LEU A 701 25.56 -2.78 42.46
N HIS A 702 26.43 -3.19 43.38
CA HIS A 702 27.66 -2.48 43.73
C HIS A 702 28.82 -3.14 42.99
N VAL A 703 29.51 -2.37 42.13
CA VAL A 703 30.64 -2.88 41.35
C VAL A 703 31.92 -2.13 41.69
N ARG A 704 32.98 -2.87 42.00
CA ARG A 704 34.33 -2.35 42.27
C ARG A 704 35.36 -2.93 41.32
N MET A 705 36.27 -2.07 40.88
CA MET A 705 37.45 -2.41 40.09
C MET A 705 38.61 -1.56 40.63
N ASP A 706 39.08 -1.90 41.83
CA ASP A 706 40.04 -1.10 42.62
C ASP A 706 41.35 -0.80 41.87
N TRP A 707 41.65 -1.58 40.84
CA TRP A 707 42.79 -1.39 39.97
C TRP A 707 42.65 -0.24 38.96
N LEU A 708 41.41 0.20 38.70
CA LEU A 708 41.07 1.24 37.74
C LEU A 708 40.44 2.46 38.44
N PHE A 709 39.59 2.22 39.44
CA PHE A 709 38.84 3.25 40.15
C PHE A 709 39.07 3.12 41.66
N SER A 710 39.30 4.23 42.35
CA SER A 710 39.45 4.24 43.81
C SER A 710 38.11 4.08 44.55
N GLU A 711 37.00 4.38 43.87
CA GLU A 711 35.64 4.31 44.41
C GLU A 711 34.79 3.33 43.59
N PRO A 712 33.73 2.73 44.18
CA PRO A 712 32.78 1.90 43.44
C PRO A 712 32.13 2.65 42.28
N LEU A 713 31.84 1.93 41.20
CA LEU A 713 31.10 2.50 40.07
C LEU A 713 29.67 2.82 40.48
N THR A 714 29.31 4.11 40.44
CA THR A 714 27.95 4.59 40.70
C THR A 714 27.10 4.64 39.44
N VAL A 715 27.73 4.90 38.29
CA VAL A 715 27.09 4.99 36.96
C VAL A 715 27.51 3.81 36.09
N MET A 716 26.54 3.21 35.39
CA MET A 716 26.81 2.12 34.46
C MET A 716 27.54 2.65 33.23
N PRO A 717 28.68 2.05 32.83
CA PRO A 717 29.36 2.40 31.59
C PRO A 717 28.45 2.19 30.36
N PRO A 718 28.67 2.92 29.26
CA PRO A 718 27.99 2.69 27.99
C PRO A 718 28.09 1.23 27.53
N ALA A 719 27.05 0.71 26.88
CA ALA A 719 26.96 -0.71 26.49
C ALA A 719 28.04 -1.15 25.48
N ASN A 720 28.73 -0.22 24.82
CA ASN A 720 29.82 -0.47 23.89
C ASN A 720 31.22 -0.30 24.53
N GLU A 721 31.30 0.01 25.82
CA GLU A 721 32.56 0.20 26.55
C GLU A 721 32.94 -1.09 27.31
N TYR A 722 34.24 -1.36 27.37
CA TYR A 722 34.80 -2.45 28.19
C TYR A 722 36.17 -2.03 28.73
N TYR A 723 36.50 -2.56 29.90
CA TYR A 723 37.80 -2.34 30.55
C TYR A 723 38.68 -3.57 30.42
N ILE A 724 39.98 -3.36 30.18
CA ILE A 724 40.96 -4.45 30.06
C ILE A 724 41.87 -4.42 31.28
N HIS A 725 41.79 -5.47 32.10
CA HIS A 725 42.75 -5.68 33.18
C HIS A 725 44.10 -6.10 32.59
N TRP A 726 45.23 -5.71 33.21
CA TRP A 726 46.58 -5.97 32.65
C TRP A 726 46.95 -7.46 32.48
N HIS A 727 46.17 -8.38 33.05
CA HIS A 727 46.28 -9.82 32.78
C HIS A 727 45.46 -10.31 31.57
N GLY A 728 44.86 -9.40 30.78
CA GLY A 728 44.17 -9.72 29.53
C GLY A 728 42.67 -10.05 29.67
N LEU A 729 42.10 -9.95 30.87
CA LEU A 729 40.68 -10.14 31.13
C LEU A 729 39.90 -8.87 30.76
N ARG A 730 38.76 -9.01 30.08
CA ARG A 730 37.90 -7.88 29.71
C ARG A 730 36.65 -7.85 30.55
N VAL A 731 36.26 -6.69 31.05
CA VAL A 731 35.06 -6.47 31.85
C VAL A 731 34.11 -5.54 31.10
N ALA A 732 32.88 -5.97 30.87
CA ALA A 732 31.82 -5.21 30.22
C ALA A 732 30.55 -5.23 31.07
N PHE A 733 29.63 -4.31 30.80
CA PHE A 733 28.43 -4.09 31.60
C PHE A 733 27.19 -4.12 30.72
N GLY A 734 26.08 -4.56 31.30
CA GLY A 734 24.82 -4.58 30.61
C GLY A 734 23.64 -4.45 31.56
N ARG A 735 22.47 -4.26 30.96
CA ARG A 735 21.19 -4.21 31.66
C ARG A 735 20.15 -4.90 30.79
N ALA A 736 19.33 -5.76 31.41
CA ALA A 736 18.21 -6.37 30.70
C ALA A 736 17.18 -5.30 30.35
N ARG A 737 16.64 -5.35 29.13
CA ARG A 737 15.52 -4.49 28.74
C ARG A 737 14.26 -5.05 29.38
N GLY A 738 13.62 -4.26 30.23
CA GLY A 738 12.33 -4.58 30.85
C GLY A 738 11.43 -3.35 30.84
N GLU A 739 10.14 -3.55 30.56
CA GLU A 739 9.12 -2.50 30.41
C GLU A 739 8.53 -2.01 31.74
N LEU A 740 8.87 -2.65 32.87
CA LEU A 740 8.37 -2.24 34.18
C LEU A 740 9.05 -0.96 34.64
N THR A 741 8.31 0.15 34.65
CA THR A 741 8.82 1.47 35.02
C THR A 741 9.23 1.56 36.48
N ASP A 742 8.68 0.72 37.36
CA ASP A 742 8.81 0.93 38.82
C ASP A 742 9.74 -0.08 39.51
N ALA A 743 10.09 -1.18 38.84
CA ALA A 743 10.99 -2.20 39.39
C ALA A 743 12.47 -1.88 39.08
N PRO A 744 13.43 -2.19 39.98
CA PRO A 744 14.84 -2.09 39.67
C PRO A 744 15.20 -3.01 38.50
N ARG A 745 15.98 -2.51 37.56
CA ARG A 745 16.35 -3.23 36.35
C ARG A 745 17.40 -4.28 36.68
N ARG A 746 17.31 -5.43 36.02
CA ARG A 746 18.33 -6.49 36.11
C ARG A 746 19.62 -6.02 35.42
N GLU A 747 20.73 -6.09 36.14
CA GLU A 747 22.04 -5.61 35.70
C GLU A 747 23.03 -6.75 35.62
N MET A 748 24.02 -6.63 34.75
CA MET A 748 25.00 -7.69 34.50
C MET A 748 26.41 -7.14 34.33
N VAL A 749 27.37 -7.97 34.75
CA VAL A 749 28.80 -7.79 34.52
C VAL A 749 29.31 -9.01 33.75
N LEU A 750 29.88 -8.78 32.57
CA LEU A 750 30.50 -9.80 31.72
C LEU A 750 32.01 -9.74 31.86
N ILE A 751 32.62 -10.86 32.24
CA ILE A 751 34.06 -11.06 32.28
C ILE A 751 34.45 -12.05 31.17
N VAL A 752 35.22 -11.59 30.20
CA VAL A 752 35.71 -12.39 29.08
C VAL A 752 37.15 -12.85 29.36
N SER A 753 37.33 -14.16 29.43
CA SER A 753 38.63 -14.83 29.57
C SER A 753 38.98 -15.63 28.30
N LYS A 754 40.21 -16.13 28.20
CA LYS A 754 40.61 -17.01 27.10
C LYS A 754 39.96 -18.40 27.19
N PHE A 755 39.59 -18.82 28.40
CA PHE A 755 39.14 -20.18 28.71
C PHE A 755 37.66 -20.27 29.07
N ALA A 756 37.06 -19.21 29.61
CA ALA A 756 35.63 -19.15 29.87
C ALA A 756 35.14 -17.70 29.91
N ASN A 757 33.87 -17.50 29.58
CA ASN A 757 33.18 -16.23 29.80
C ASN A 757 32.28 -16.36 31.02
N VAL A 758 32.38 -15.40 31.93
CA VAL A 758 31.61 -15.37 33.17
C VAL A 758 30.66 -14.19 33.13
N TYR A 759 29.37 -14.45 33.33
CA TYR A 759 28.33 -13.44 33.45
C TYR A 759 27.82 -13.47 34.88
N VAL A 760 27.87 -12.32 35.55
CA VAL A 760 27.27 -12.12 36.86
C VAL A 760 26.06 -11.23 36.66
N ALA A 761 24.87 -11.65 37.10
CA ALA A 761 23.64 -10.88 36.94
C ALA A 761 22.88 -10.79 38.26
N SER A 762 22.33 -9.61 38.57
CA SER A 762 21.36 -9.52 39.68
C SER A 762 20.10 -10.31 39.36
N SER A 763 19.47 -10.90 40.36
CA SER A 763 18.15 -11.52 40.24
C SER A 763 17.37 -11.31 41.53
N SER A 764 16.05 -11.11 41.44
CA SER A 764 15.17 -11.28 42.58
C SER A 764 15.01 -12.78 42.88
N ALA A 765 14.68 -13.12 44.13
CA ALA A 765 14.40 -14.50 44.50
C ALA A 765 13.05 -14.94 43.90
N ARG A 766 13.12 -15.79 42.88
CA ARG A 766 11.98 -16.23 42.07
C ARG A 766 10.94 -16.99 42.88
N GLU A 767 11.41 -17.72 43.88
CA GLU A 767 10.66 -18.52 44.84
C GLU A 767 9.68 -17.66 45.66
N TYR A 768 9.90 -16.34 45.69
CA TYR A 768 9.11 -15.39 46.46
C TYR A 768 8.31 -14.40 45.59
N TYR A 769 8.07 -14.67 44.31
CA TYR A 769 7.34 -13.72 43.44
C TYR A 769 5.90 -13.44 43.90
N GLU A 770 5.28 -14.36 44.64
CA GLU A 770 3.98 -14.13 45.28
C GLU A 770 4.06 -13.17 46.48
N GLN A 771 5.27 -12.91 46.99
CA GLN A 771 5.57 -12.02 48.11
C GLN A 771 6.67 -11.03 47.69
N PRO A 772 6.34 -9.97 46.91
CA PRO A 772 7.32 -9.09 46.28
C PRO A 772 8.38 -8.53 47.23
N PHE A 773 8.00 -8.26 48.49
CA PHE A 773 8.93 -7.87 49.56
C PHE A 773 10.07 -8.89 49.74
N LEU A 774 9.74 -10.18 49.85
CA LEU A 774 10.73 -11.25 50.02
C LEU A 774 11.55 -11.47 48.75
N ALA A 775 10.96 -11.29 47.56
CA ALA A 775 11.68 -11.39 46.30
C ALA A 775 12.81 -10.36 46.19
N TYR A 776 12.61 -9.14 46.70
CA TYR A 776 13.63 -8.10 46.77
C TYR A 776 14.56 -8.22 47.97
N GLN A 777 14.05 -8.63 49.14
CA GLN A 777 14.86 -8.86 50.33
C GLN A 777 15.92 -9.93 50.11
N TYR A 778 15.59 -10.99 49.36
CA TYR A 778 16.48 -12.08 49.01
C TYR A 778 17.00 -11.99 47.57
N ALA A 779 17.06 -10.77 47.02
CA ALA A 779 17.76 -10.56 45.76
C ALA A 779 19.22 -11.02 45.87
N HIS A 780 19.73 -11.61 44.79
CA HIS A 780 21.00 -12.33 44.77
C HIS A 780 21.69 -12.20 43.41
N LEU A 781 22.85 -12.82 43.28
CA LEU A 781 23.63 -12.87 42.06
C LEU A 781 23.55 -14.26 41.42
N ASP A 782 23.09 -14.30 40.18
CA ASP A 782 23.24 -15.44 39.29
C ASP A 782 24.62 -15.41 38.63
N LEU A 783 25.16 -16.58 38.35
CA LEU A 783 26.43 -16.77 37.66
C LEU A 783 26.23 -17.69 36.44
N ILE A 784 26.58 -17.21 35.24
CA ILE A 784 26.55 -18.01 34.01
C ILE A 784 27.97 -18.18 33.50
N VAL A 785 28.35 -19.41 33.18
CA VAL A 785 29.66 -19.75 32.61
C VAL A 785 29.45 -20.26 31.19
N GLY A 786 29.81 -19.42 30.21
CA GLY A 786 29.73 -19.71 28.78
C GLY A 786 31.11 -19.91 28.16
N ASP A 787 31.12 -20.35 26.89
CA ASP A 787 32.34 -20.49 26.08
C ASP A 787 33.47 -21.24 26.81
N MET A 788 33.13 -22.36 27.46
CA MET A 788 34.06 -23.14 28.27
C MET A 788 35.00 -23.96 27.38
N ARG A 789 36.25 -23.53 27.29
CA ARG A 789 37.33 -24.12 26.48
C ARG A 789 38.35 -24.82 27.37
N ASN A 790 38.91 -25.93 26.89
CA ASN A 790 39.88 -26.73 27.64
C ASN A 790 39.34 -27.12 29.04
N ARG A 791 38.12 -27.66 29.08
CA ARG A 791 37.36 -27.96 30.31
C ARG A 791 38.15 -28.81 31.31
N SER A 792 39.02 -29.70 30.84
CA SER A 792 39.92 -30.51 31.67
C SER A 792 40.89 -29.70 32.55
N SER A 793 41.08 -28.41 32.27
CA SER A 793 41.91 -27.50 33.08
C SER A 793 41.14 -26.76 34.18
N PHE A 794 39.81 -26.91 34.22
CA PHE A 794 38.97 -26.21 35.18
C PHE A 794 39.13 -26.86 36.56
N ALA A 795 38.95 -26.09 37.63
CA ALA A 795 38.95 -26.57 39.01
C ALA A 795 37.97 -25.75 39.87
N GLY A 796 37.80 -26.11 41.14
CA GLY A 796 36.85 -25.48 42.05
C GLY A 796 35.57 -26.29 42.20
N LEU A 797 34.64 -25.76 43.01
CA LEU A 797 33.42 -26.46 43.39
C LEU A 797 32.52 -26.81 42.19
N LEU A 798 32.37 -25.89 41.24
CA LEU A 798 31.43 -26.06 40.14
C LEU A 798 31.88 -27.14 39.12
N PRO A 799 33.13 -27.15 38.61
CA PRO A 799 33.60 -28.23 37.73
C PRO A 799 33.49 -29.64 38.33
N GLU A 800 33.59 -29.77 39.65
CA GLU A 800 33.38 -31.03 40.36
C GLU A 800 31.91 -31.45 40.34
N LEU A 801 31.00 -30.52 40.64
CA LEU A 801 29.55 -30.74 40.56
C LEU A 801 29.05 -31.01 39.14
N TRP A 802 29.76 -30.50 38.13
CA TRP A 802 29.48 -30.70 36.70
C TRP A 802 30.11 -31.98 36.12
N GLY A 803 30.88 -32.73 36.93
CA GLY A 803 31.59 -33.92 36.47
C GLY A 803 32.69 -33.64 35.43
N ILE A 804 33.17 -32.39 35.33
CA ILE A 804 34.25 -32.00 34.41
C ILE A 804 35.61 -32.44 34.94
N THR A 805 35.79 -32.45 36.27
CA THR A 805 37.02 -32.88 36.94
C THR A 805 36.80 -34.17 37.74
N VAL A 806 37.85 -34.99 37.78
CA VAL A 806 37.85 -36.21 38.59
C VAL A 806 37.99 -35.83 40.08
N PRO A 807 37.14 -36.34 40.99
CA PRO A 807 37.24 -36.08 42.42
C PRO A 807 38.62 -36.50 42.95
N GLY A 808 39.40 -35.57 43.50
CA GLY A 808 40.71 -35.90 44.11
C GLY A 808 41.82 -34.84 43.99
N LYS A 809 41.64 -33.78 43.19
CA LYS A 809 42.58 -32.63 43.16
C LYS A 809 42.16 -31.44 44.04
N SER A 810 40.99 -31.52 44.65
CA SER A 810 40.35 -30.49 45.46
C SER A 810 40.92 -30.46 46.89
N ARG A 811 41.49 -29.33 47.32
CA ARG A 811 41.94 -29.12 48.72
C ARG A 811 40.81 -28.76 49.70
N LEU A 812 39.57 -28.71 49.24
CA LEU A 812 38.40 -28.41 50.06
C LEU A 812 37.66 -29.70 50.38
N ALA A 813 37.96 -30.27 51.55
CA ALA A 813 37.10 -31.27 52.15
C ALA A 813 35.75 -30.60 52.49
N LEU A 814 34.77 -30.74 51.61
CA LEU A 814 33.37 -30.54 51.99
C LEU A 814 33.10 -31.51 53.15
N PRO A 815 32.45 -31.06 54.25
CA PRO A 815 31.84 -32.02 55.17
C PRO A 815 30.90 -32.87 54.32
N GLN A 816 31.14 -34.17 54.24
CA GLN A 816 30.17 -35.08 53.65
C GLN A 816 28.85 -34.85 54.39
N ALA A 817 27.90 -34.20 53.74
CA ALA A 817 26.51 -34.25 54.15
C ALA A 817 26.15 -35.73 54.19
N GLY A 818 25.85 -36.22 55.39
CA GLY A 818 25.62 -37.64 55.63
C GLY A 818 24.60 -38.18 54.64
N SER A 819 25.03 -39.15 53.84
CA SER A 819 24.16 -40.01 53.06
C SER A 819 23.26 -40.77 54.05
N GLY A 820 22.09 -40.22 54.34
CA GLY A 820 21.17 -40.78 55.32
C GLY A 820 19.74 -40.36 55.06
N GLY A 821 18.97 -41.24 54.42
CA GLY A 821 17.53 -41.34 54.66
C GLY A 821 16.64 -40.73 53.59
N ARG A 822 15.84 -41.62 52.97
CA ARG A 822 14.51 -41.32 52.45
C ARG A 822 13.80 -40.33 53.37
N PHE A 823 13.24 -39.26 52.83
CA PHE A 823 12.10 -38.59 53.43
C PHE A 823 10.89 -38.74 52.51
N LEU A 824 9.97 -39.59 52.97
CA LEU A 824 8.54 -39.57 52.68
C LEU A 824 7.86 -38.79 53.82
N TYR A 825 6.71 -38.18 53.50
CA TYR A 825 5.72 -37.47 54.34
C TYR A 825 6.06 -36.02 54.69
N GLU A 826 5.15 -35.04 54.60
CA GLU A 826 3.70 -35.02 54.34
C GLU A 826 3.32 -33.64 53.76
#